data_AF-A0AAN6LRS6-F1
#
_entry.id   AF-A0AAN6LRS6-F1
#
_cell.length_a   1.000
_cell.length_b   1.000
_cell.length_c   1.000
_cell.angle_alpha   90.00
_cell.angle_beta   90.00
_cell.angle_gamma   90.00
#
_symmetry.space_group_name_H-M   'P 1'
#
loop_
_entity.id
_entity.type
_entity.pdbx_description
1 polymer ?
#
loop_
_entity_poly.entity_id
_entity_poly.type
_entity_poly.pdbx_seq_one_letter_code
_entity_poly.pdbx_strand_id
1 'polypeptide(L)'
;MPNVPRDYRTIAAEKQSHRREQIPREWLLPKDYSSYTNMMDVPITCGILSDEEINITSNFDATALLEKLRSGVWTAEQVTVAFCKRAAIAHQLTNCLTEIFFDKAIERARELDHERQSHPGKHLQPFYGLPISLKDSFQVAGFDTSTGLACFVDQPAEEDSATAAMLLDLGALLYCKTNLPQSIMTGDSDNHVFGRTLNPRNTSLTAGGSTGGEGALLAMRGSVLGVGTDIGGSIRVPSVCNGIYGFRPSEGLVPHRGVRSLTTPGMDVVLSSAGPMATSLRDITLFMSTTMQAHTWQYDSTVIPLPWMNLQLKPTLRIGLVLDNGVHTPTPPIRRALHQVADLLRANSSIELIPLELPNVAENISDLLKYFTLDGAQNYIDLFARTQEPEIPSLRAIGLSSLECATLDSLFELNVRRQAAIRTYHELFRANAIDAILMPPAPHTAVPLDRWNSISYTGLWNYLDYPAVVIPVGTVNGSDVVDGVENARFGAEDKRLYSLYTGPEDYKDAPVAVQLVGYRYQDEMLMQVAGMVDAMVNEDFMGVDGLYRATVTKAIISHNNQKEYHWSRQSDMQHQLRRQQPRTNIPSHPTPRSTTESSPPPAYPNSPSNPTATKLSPRDNEPTWPFAHPARPRSPPLRIHTSHHPPRITPQTTAPRLSALLLPHPTHNRHTLTSPKMAQYGYNGTPQYGAPPASNLQFYPSSFTGPVSGHSTPFQANYGAPTSSYPSTYGAGFSAPGVTGQMGVGSSGLRTGWLAAFGTEGYEGEPPLLEELGVNFGHIKMKTLAVLNPFGGMDRHIMDDSDVAGPVLFFFVFGTRLAVLGTLLLHTILSLMSPPLSPGEMASPEHAHAPPRGSSHFSSTLTYPRSASVLGYCLLPLVLVAILGIVVPLDGFFGYLLTSLAIVWCSYSSSSMFTVVGEYPWEFGKERMENEELTCTGRMTSMRGLVAYPMVLFYGSFGIMAIFSSRGTGNLAKAATPMAA
;
A
#
# COMPACT_ATOMS: atom_id res chain seq x y z
N MET A 1 17.08 -28.92 -13.56
CA MET A 1 15.86 -28.94 -14.41
C MET A 1 15.45 -27.49 -14.65
N PRO A 2 14.77 -27.15 -15.75
CA PRO A 2 14.16 -25.82 -15.87
C PRO A 2 13.13 -25.63 -14.75
N ASN A 3 13.04 -24.42 -14.20
CA ASN A 3 12.06 -24.10 -13.16
C ASN A 3 10.66 -24.09 -13.80
N VAL A 4 9.89 -25.15 -13.57
CA VAL A 4 8.45 -25.16 -13.89
C VAL A 4 7.77 -24.20 -12.89
N PRO A 5 6.99 -23.20 -13.34
CA PRO A 5 6.23 -22.35 -12.42
C PRO A 5 5.37 -23.20 -11.49
N ARG A 6 5.39 -22.90 -10.18
CA ARG A 6 4.55 -23.60 -9.20
C ARG A 6 3.08 -23.27 -9.51
N ASP A 7 2.27 -24.31 -9.75
CA ASP A 7 0.81 -24.19 -9.90
C ASP A 7 0.21 -23.50 -8.67
N TYR A 8 -0.64 -22.51 -8.89
CA TYR A 8 -1.36 -21.78 -7.83
C TYR A 8 -2.05 -22.74 -6.84
N ARG A 9 -2.51 -23.91 -7.29
CA ARG A 9 -3.17 -24.92 -6.44
C ARG A 9 -2.22 -25.54 -5.42
N THR A 10 -0.97 -25.77 -5.82
CA THR A 10 0.07 -26.32 -4.93
C THR A 10 0.46 -25.29 -3.89
N ILE A 11 0.70 -24.04 -4.33
CA ILE A 11 0.96 -22.89 -3.45
C ILE A 11 -0.18 -22.70 -2.43
N ALA A 12 -1.44 -22.70 -2.91
CA ALA A 12 -2.62 -22.57 -2.06
C ALA A 12 -2.77 -23.73 -1.06
N ALA A 13 -2.59 -24.98 -1.49
CA ALA A 13 -2.72 -26.15 -0.62
C ALA A 13 -1.68 -26.14 0.52
N GLU A 14 -0.44 -25.78 0.21
CA GLU A 14 0.63 -25.62 1.20
C GLU A 14 0.34 -24.45 2.14
N LYS A 15 0.03 -23.26 1.63
CA LYS A 15 -0.25 -22.06 2.44
C LYS A 15 -1.48 -22.24 3.34
N GLN A 16 -2.53 -22.89 2.85
CA GLN A 16 -3.70 -23.26 3.66
C GLN A 16 -3.37 -24.29 4.74
N SER A 17 -2.41 -25.20 4.51
CA SER A 17 -1.97 -26.13 5.55
C SER A 17 -1.18 -25.41 6.63
N HIS A 18 -0.16 -24.65 6.22
CA HIS A 18 0.62 -23.81 7.13
C HIS A 18 -0.29 -22.90 8.00
N ARG A 19 -1.29 -22.25 7.41
CA ARG A 19 -2.29 -21.43 8.13
C ARG A 19 -3.14 -22.24 9.12
N ARG A 20 -3.58 -23.46 8.77
CA ARG A 20 -4.29 -24.35 9.72
C ARG A 20 -3.38 -24.80 10.86
N GLU A 21 -2.09 -25.01 10.57
CA GLU A 21 -1.09 -25.44 11.54
C GLU A 21 -0.72 -24.35 12.56
N GLN A 22 -1.03 -23.07 12.29
CA GLN A 22 -0.92 -21.97 13.26
C GLN A 22 -2.05 -21.93 14.31
N ILE A 23 -3.07 -22.81 14.21
CA ILE A 23 -4.13 -22.90 15.22
C ILE A 23 -3.78 -23.99 16.25
N PRO A 24 -3.61 -23.66 17.55
CA PRO A 24 -3.42 -24.64 18.61
C PRO A 24 -4.52 -25.71 18.63
N ARG A 25 -4.15 -26.96 18.95
CA ARG A 25 -5.06 -28.12 18.85
C ARG A 25 -6.25 -28.01 19.81
N GLU A 26 -6.02 -27.37 20.95
CA GLU A 26 -7.00 -27.02 21.97
C GLU A 26 -8.00 -25.94 21.54
N TRP A 27 -7.75 -25.22 20.44
CA TRP A 27 -8.65 -24.20 19.88
C TRP A 27 -9.35 -24.69 18.60
N LEU A 28 -9.22 -25.98 18.25
CA LEU A 28 -9.94 -26.59 17.14
C LEU A 28 -11.40 -26.89 17.52
N LEU A 29 -12.33 -26.64 16.60
CA LEU A 29 -13.76 -26.84 16.84
C LEU A 29 -14.09 -28.33 17.11
N PRO A 30 -14.87 -28.65 18.16
CA PRO A 30 -15.12 -30.04 18.58
C PRO A 30 -16.12 -30.79 17.69
N LYS A 31 -16.76 -30.10 16.74
CA LYS A 31 -17.71 -30.66 15.76
C LYS A 31 -17.69 -29.81 14.49
N ASP A 32 -18.23 -30.37 13.41
CA ASP A 32 -18.50 -29.61 12.18
C ASP A 32 -19.74 -28.69 12.35
N TYR A 33 -19.67 -27.52 11.73
CA TYR A 33 -20.71 -26.49 11.66
C TYR A 33 -21.09 -26.13 10.21
N SER A 34 -20.58 -26.85 9.19
CA SER A 34 -20.82 -26.61 7.75
C SER A 34 -22.30 -26.53 7.33
N SER A 35 -23.20 -27.09 8.14
CA SER A 35 -24.66 -27.09 7.96
C SER A 35 -25.39 -25.89 8.57
N TYR A 36 -24.68 -24.98 9.24
CA TYR A 36 -25.27 -23.82 9.93
C TYR A 36 -25.33 -22.62 8.97
N THR A 37 -26.54 -22.08 8.78
CA THR A 37 -26.72 -20.82 8.04
C THR A 37 -26.24 -19.62 8.85
N ASN A 38 -26.55 -19.58 10.15
CA ASN A 38 -26.11 -18.56 11.10
C ASN A 38 -25.14 -19.18 12.11
N MET A 39 -23.99 -18.54 12.30
CA MET A 39 -22.85 -19.00 13.09
C MET A 39 -22.54 -18.08 14.30
N MET A 40 -23.31 -17.01 14.50
CA MET A 40 -23.00 -15.94 15.46
C MET A 40 -22.86 -16.40 16.92
N ASP A 41 -23.63 -17.42 17.32
CA ASP A 41 -23.61 -17.99 18.69
C ASP A 41 -22.52 -19.06 18.88
N VAL A 42 -21.87 -19.53 17.81
CA VAL A 42 -20.88 -20.62 17.92
C VAL A 42 -19.67 -20.25 18.78
N PRO A 43 -19.10 -19.04 18.72
CA PRO A 43 -17.99 -18.66 19.60
C PRO A 43 -18.27 -18.75 21.10
N ILE A 44 -19.52 -18.58 21.53
CA ILE A 44 -19.90 -18.67 22.95
C ILE A 44 -20.44 -20.06 23.35
N THR A 45 -20.88 -20.87 22.39
CA THR A 45 -21.44 -22.21 22.64
C THR A 45 -20.49 -23.38 22.34
N CYS A 46 -19.37 -23.15 21.65
CA CYS A 46 -18.45 -24.22 21.25
C CYS A 46 -17.57 -24.80 22.37
N GLY A 47 -17.50 -24.15 23.54
CA GLY A 47 -16.76 -24.64 24.72
C GLY A 47 -15.24 -24.43 24.71
N ILE A 48 -14.71 -23.63 23.80
CA ILE A 48 -13.26 -23.31 23.69
C ILE A 48 -12.86 -22.08 24.53
N LEU A 49 -13.77 -21.11 24.65
CA LEU A 49 -13.59 -19.91 25.48
C LEU A 49 -14.04 -20.19 26.92
N SER A 50 -13.31 -19.65 27.90
CA SER A 50 -13.78 -19.58 29.29
C SER A 50 -14.83 -18.48 29.47
N ASP A 51 -15.57 -18.49 30.59
CA ASP A 51 -16.54 -17.42 30.91
C ASP A 51 -15.90 -16.02 30.95
N GLU A 52 -14.63 -15.91 31.36
CA GLU A 52 -13.89 -14.65 31.34
C GLU A 52 -13.50 -14.23 29.90
N GLU A 53 -13.07 -15.18 29.06
CA GLU A 53 -12.73 -14.91 27.65
C GLU A 53 -13.99 -14.55 26.83
N ILE A 54 -15.13 -15.18 27.13
CA ILE A 54 -16.45 -14.82 26.62
C ILE A 54 -16.81 -13.40 27.09
N ASN A 55 -16.63 -13.07 28.38
CA ASN A 55 -16.92 -11.74 28.91
C ASN A 55 -16.08 -10.65 28.24
N ILE A 56 -14.75 -10.81 28.19
CA ILE A 56 -13.79 -9.91 27.53
C ILE A 56 -14.22 -9.60 26.10
N THR A 57 -14.50 -10.64 25.31
CA THR A 57 -14.76 -10.49 23.86
C THR A 57 -16.21 -10.16 23.50
N SER A 58 -17.18 -10.52 24.34
CA SER A 58 -18.61 -10.31 24.05
C SER A 58 -19.15 -8.98 24.57
N ASN A 59 -18.70 -8.53 25.76
CA ASN A 59 -19.38 -7.45 26.48
C ASN A 59 -18.65 -6.10 26.38
N PHE A 60 -17.43 -6.08 25.85
CA PHE A 60 -16.61 -4.87 25.74
C PHE A 60 -16.35 -4.49 24.28
N ASP A 61 -16.05 -3.22 24.07
CA ASP A 61 -15.65 -2.63 22.79
C ASP A 61 -14.23 -2.04 22.97
N ALA A 62 -13.56 -1.59 21.90
CA ALA A 62 -12.13 -1.26 21.99
C ALA A 62 -11.85 -0.16 23.03
N THR A 63 -12.74 0.83 23.08
CA THR A 63 -12.74 1.92 24.08
C THR A 63 -12.81 1.37 25.51
N ALA A 64 -13.76 0.47 25.81
CA ALA A 64 -13.92 -0.07 27.16
C ALA A 64 -12.83 -1.11 27.53
N LEU A 65 -12.29 -1.86 26.57
CA LEU A 65 -11.14 -2.75 26.80
C LEU A 65 -9.91 -1.97 27.23
N LEU A 66 -9.63 -0.82 26.60
CA LEU A 66 -8.53 0.06 27.00
C LEU A 66 -8.72 0.61 28.42
N GLU A 67 -9.95 0.87 28.88
CA GLU A 67 -10.20 1.23 30.27
C GLU A 67 -9.83 0.08 31.23
N LYS A 68 -10.16 -1.17 30.90
CA LYS A 68 -9.82 -2.37 31.70
C LYS A 68 -8.32 -2.67 31.71
N LEU A 69 -7.67 -2.57 30.56
CA LEU A 69 -6.22 -2.70 30.41
C LEU A 69 -5.49 -1.63 31.22
N ARG A 70 -5.80 -0.34 31.01
CA ARG A 70 -5.17 0.79 31.72
C ARG A 70 -5.41 0.75 33.23
N SER A 71 -6.58 0.33 33.69
CA SER A 71 -6.87 0.13 35.13
C SER A 71 -6.24 -1.13 35.72
N GLY A 72 -5.85 -2.12 34.89
CA GLY A 72 -5.23 -3.36 35.35
C GLY A 72 -6.23 -4.38 35.89
N VAL A 73 -7.50 -4.28 35.47
CA VAL A 73 -8.51 -5.33 35.71
C VAL A 73 -8.15 -6.59 34.91
N TRP A 74 -7.58 -6.40 33.72
CA TRP A 74 -6.98 -7.46 32.91
C TRP A 74 -5.58 -7.07 32.46
N THR A 75 -4.74 -8.09 32.25
CA THR A 75 -3.43 -7.96 31.63
C THR A 75 -3.56 -7.93 30.09
N ALA A 76 -2.53 -7.45 29.39
CA ALA A 76 -2.49 -7.52 27.93
C ALA A 76 -2.53 -8.98 27.45
N GLU A 77 -1.84 -9.90 28.14
CA GLU A 77 -1.90 -11.34 27.83
C GLU A 77 -3.33 -11.89 27.90
N GLN A 78 -4.08 -11.63 28.99
CA GLN A 78 -5.46 -12.14 29.13
C GLN A 78 -6.37 -11.70 27.98
N VAL A 79 -6.33 -10.42 27.62
CA VAL A 79 -7.14 -9.88 26.52
C VAL A 79 -6.69 -10.46 25.18
N THR A 80 -5.38 -10.56 24.94
CA THR A 80 -4.83 -11.09 23.69
C THR A 80 -5.17 -12.57 23.50
N VAL A 81 -5.01 -13.41 24.52
CA VAL A 81 -5.38 -14.84 24.46
C VAL A 81 -6.88 -15.01 24.14
N ALA A 82 -7.75 -14.21 24.76
CA ALA A 82 -9.19 -14.26 24.49
C ALA A 82 -9.53 -13.94 23.03
N PHE A 83 -8.91 -12.89 22.46
CA PHE A 83 -9.10 -12.53 21.05
C PHE A 83 -8.45 -13.51 20.08
N CYS A 84 -7.25 -14.02 20.34
CA CYS A 84 -6.59 -15.06 19.54
C CYS A 84 -7.44 -16.34 19.45
N LYS A 85 -7.96 -16.84 20.59
CA LYS A 85 -8.90 -17.97 20.61
C LYS A 85 -10.16 -17.68 19.79
N ARG A 86 -10.78 -16.51 19.97
CA ARG A 86 -12.02 -16.16 19.28
C ARG A 86 -11.83 -15.94 17.78
N ALA A 87 -10.66 -15.43 17.36
CA ALA A 87 -10.23 -15.36 15.98
C ALA A 87 -9.97 -16.75 15.37
N ALA A 88 -9.39 -17.69 16.13
CA ALA A 88 -9.23 -19.08 15.68
C ALA A 88 -10.58 -19.79 15.45
N ILE A 89 -11.57 -19.55 16.31
CA ILE A 89 -12.95 -20.03 16.12
C ILE A 89 -13.57 -19.38 14.87
N ALA A 90 -13.53 -18.04 14.78
CA ALA A 90 -14.05 -17.29 13.64
C ALA A 90 -13.45 -17.77 12.30
N HIS A 91 -12.15 -18.07 12.30
CA HIS A 91 -11.44 -18.60 11.13
C HIS A 91 -11.98 -19.97 10.69
N GLN A 92 -12.20 -20.89 11.63
CA GLN A 92 -12.70 -22.22 11.30
C GLN A 92 -14.15 -22.22 10.81
N LEU A 93 -14.95 -21.22 11.21
CA LEU A 93 -16.33 -21.05 10.77
C LEU A 93 -16.44 -20.36 9.41
N THR A 94 -15.62 -19.33 9.16
CA THR A 94 -15.83 -18.41 8.03
C THR A 94 -14.62 -18.22 7.11
N ASN A 95 -13.46 -18.82 7.40
CA ASN A 95 -12.24 -18.68 6.60
C ASN A 95 -11.77 -17.21 6.44
N CYS A 96 -11.91 -16.42 7.51
CA CYS A 96 -11.71 -14.96 7.50
C CYS A 96 -10.24 -14.47 7.64
N LEU A 97 -9.26 -15.36 7.79
CA LEU A 97 -7.85 -15.00 8.08
C LEU A 97 -6.90 -15.48 6.96
N THR A 98 -5.79 -14.76 6.77
CA THR A 98 -4.70 -15.12 5.84
C THR A 98 -3.48 -15.59 6.61
N GLU A 99 -2.87 -14.67 7.36
CA GLU A 99 -1.74 -14.94 8.26
C GLU A 99 -2.24 -14.99 9.71
N ILE A 100 -1.69 -15.90 10.50
CA ILE A 100 -2.03 -16.11 11.92
C ILE A 100 -0.72 -16.09 12.70
N PHE A 101 -0.65 -15.25 13.73
CA PHE A 101 0.56 -15.04 14.54
C PHE A 101 0.21 -14.73 16.00
N PHE A 102 -0.70 -15.55 16.52
CA PHE A 102 -1.18 -15.49 17.89
C PHE A 102 -0.07 -15.68 18.92
N ASP A 103 0.95 -16.49 18.59
CA ASP A 103 2.14 -16.75 19.39
C ASP A 103 2.95 -15.47 19.65
N LYS A 104 3.36 -14.76 18.59
CA LYS A 104 4.10 -13.49 18.68
C LYS A 104 3.28 -12.41 19.39
N ALA A 105 1.97 -12.35 19.14
CA ALA A 105 1.08 -11.41 19.81
C ALA A 105 0.99 -11.67 21.32
N ILE A 106 0.86 -12.93 21.74
CA ILE A 106 0.83 -13.33 23.16
C ILE A 106 2.19 -13.12 23.83
N GLU A 107 3.30 -13.36 23.13
CA GLU A 107 4.65 -13.05 23.61
C GLU A 107 4.83 -11.55 23.84
N ARG A 108 4.53 -10.70 22.85
CA ARG A 108 4.59 -9.24 23.01
C ARG A 108 3.62 -8.72 24.06
N ALA A 109 2.47 -9.36 24.27
CA ALA A 109 1.55 -9.04 25.36
C ALA A 109 2.18 -9.25 26.74
N ARG A 110 2.88 -10.39 26.95
CA ARG A 110 3.65 -10.66 28.18
C ARG A 110 4.74 -9.64 28.41
N GLU A 111 5.45 -9.24 27.36
CA GLU A 111 6.46 -8.18 27.45
C GLU A 111 5.83 -6.84 27.87
N LEU A 112 4.70 -6.43 27.28
CA LEU A 112 3.99 -5.20 27.67
C LEU A 112 3.51 -5.23 29.12
N ASP A 113 3.06 -6.38 29.62
CA ASP A 113 2.69 -6.57 31.02
C ASP A 113 3.92 -6.52 31.94
N HIS A 114 5.05 -7.11 31.54
CA HIS A 114 6.31 -7.05 32.29
C HIS A 114 6.93 -5.63 32.29
N GLU A 115 6.91 -4.91 31.17
CA GLU A 115 7.30 -3.49 31.07
C GLU A 115 6.51 -2.64 32.08
N ARG A 116 5.20 -2.87 32.16
CA ARG A 116 4.30 -2.14 33.08
C ARG A 116 4.54 -2.50 34.55
N GLN A 117 4.82 -3.76 34.86
CA GLN A 117 5.16 -4.20 36.22
C GLN A 117 6.52 -3.67 36.68
N SER A 118 7.51 -3.64 35.78
CA SER A 118 8.87 -3.15 36.07
C SER A 118 8.96 -1.62 36.12
N HIS A 119 8.11 -0.91 35.38
CA HIS A 119 8.09 0.56 35.31
C HIS A 119 6.71 1.13 35.73
N PRO A 120 6.27 0.94 36.98
CA PRO A 120 4.98 1.42 37.46
C PRO A 120 4.92 2.95 37.37
N GLY A 121 3.94 3.47 36.61
CA GLY A 121 3.80 4.91 36.33
C GLY A 121 4.40 5.38 35.00
N LYS A 122 5.03 4.50 34.21
CA LYS A 122 5.32 4.75 32.79
C LYS A 122 4.01 5.11 32.06
N HIS A 123 4.05 6.09 31.16
CA HIS A 123 2.88 6.45 30.35
C HIS A 123 2.50 5.27 29.43
N LEU A 124 1.22 4.87 29.46
CA LEU A 124 0.70 3.82 28.59
C LEU A 124 0.23 4.45 27.27
N GLN A 125 0.70 3.91 26.15
CA GLN A 125 0.35 4.40 24.81
C GLN A 125 -1.16 4.26 24.53
N PRO A 126 -1.72 5.01 23.56
CA PRO A 126 -3.17 5.05 23.32
C PRO A 126 -3.84 3.68 23.11
N PHE A 127 -3.22 2.77 22.37
CA PHE A 127 -3.73 1.41 22.12
C PHE A 127 -3.06 0.32 22.99
N TYR A 128 -2.36 0.68 24.08
CA TYR A 128 -1.61 -0.26 24.93
C TYR A 128 -2.36 -1.58 25.20
N GLY A 129 -1.82 -2.69 24.67
CA GLY A 129 -2.31 -4.05 24.91
C GLY A 129 -3.61 -4.42 24.19
N LEU A 130 -4.11 -3.58 23.27
CA LEU A 130 -5.33 -3.84 22.50
C LEU A 130 -5.02 -4.67 21.23
N PRO A 131 -5.63 -5.85 21.04
CA PRO A 131 -5.54 -6.59 19.79
C PRO A 131 -6.23 -5.83 18.63
N ILE A 132 -5.53 -5.65 17.51
CA ILE A 132 -6.06 -5.02 16.30
C ILE A 132 -5.76 -5.91 15.08
N SER A 133 -6.77 -6.12 14.23
CA SER A 133 -6.69 -6.91 12.99
C SER A 133 -6.41 -6.03 11.76
N LEU A 134 -5.72 -6.58 10.76
CA LEU A 134 -5.39 -5.88 9.52
C LEU A 134 -5.78 -6.69 8.28
N LYS A 135 -6.37 -6.02 7.28
CA LYS A 135 -6.56 -6.57 5.92
C LYS A 135 -5.24 -7.09 5.33
N ASP A 136 -5.28 -8.19 4.57
CA ASP A 136 -4.06 -8.82 4.03
C ASP A 136 -3.16 -7.90 3.18
N SER A 137 -3.69 -6.79 2.64
CA SER A 137 -2.93 -5.79 1.90
C SER A 137 -1.94 -4.97 2.74
N PHE A 138 -2.09 -4.91 4.06
CA PHE A 138 -1.11 -4.23 4.93
C PHE A 138 0.13 -5.11 5.11
N GLN A 139 1.32 -4.60 4.81
CA GLN A 139 2.57 -5.25 5.17
C GLN A 139 2.72 -5.30 6.70
N VAL A 140 3.17 -6.46 7.20
CA VAL A 140 3.56 -6.73 8.58
C VAL A 140 4.85 -7.56 8.53
N ALA A 141 5.88 -7.13 9.27
CA ALA A 141 7.23 -7.68 9.11
C ALA A 141 7.31 -9.19 9.41
N GLY A 142 7.95 -9.94 8.51
CA GLY A 142 8.10 -11.39 8.60
C GLY A 142 6.85 -12.21 8.24
N PHE A 143 5.82 -11.59 7.65
CA PHE A 143 4.60 -12.29 7.20
C PHE A 143 4.26 -11.98 5.74
N ASP A 144 3.61 -12.94 5.06
CA ASP A 144 3.21 -12.74 3.67
C ASP A 144 2.21 -11.57 3.55
N THR A 145 2.23 -10.95 2.38
CA THR A 145 1.25 -9.94 1.97
C THR A 145 0.82 -10.34 0.57
N SER A 146 0.07 -11.44 0.47
CA SER A 146 -0.20 -12.11 -0.81
C SER A 146 -1.29 -11.40 -1.60
N THR A 147 -2.14 -10.61 -0.93
CA THR A 147 -3.29 -9.91 -1.52
C THR A 147 -4.20 -10.83 -2.31
N GLY A 148 -4.33 -12.08 -1.85
CA GLY A 148 -5.15 -13.10 -2.49
C GLY A 148 -4.61 -13.63 -3.82
N LEU A 149 -3.33 -13.41 -4.15
CA LEU A 149 -2.69 -13.90 -5.37
C LEU A 149 -1.56 -14.88 -5.05
N ALA A 150 -1.52 -16.03 -5.72
CA ALA A 150 -0.51 -17.06 -5.46
C ALA A 150 0.92 -16.57 -5.80
N CYS A 151 1.04 -15.60 -6.71
CA CYS A 151 2.32 -15.02 -7.12
C CYS A 151 2.98 -14.10 -6.07
N PHE A 152 2.34 -13.87 -4.91
CA PHE A 152 2.85 -13.12 -3.75
C PHE A 152 2.85 -13.93 -2.43
N VAL A 153 2.73 -15.26 -2.53
CA VAL A 153 2.95 -16.19 -1.41
C VAL A 153 4.44 -16.55 -1.29
N ASP A 154 4.88 -16.98 -0.11
CA ASP A 154 6.28 -17.28 0.22
C ASP A 154 7.20 -16.04 0.01
N GLN A 155 6.66 -14.85 0.26
CA GLN A 155 7.25 -13.53 0.08
C GLN A 155 6.90 -12.63 1.29
N PRO A 156 7.45 -12.92 2.47
CA PRO A 156 7.20 -12.14 3.68
C PRO A 156 7.71 -10.71 3.53
N ALA A 157 7.00 -9.76 4.15
CA ALA A 157 7.42 -8.36 4.14
C ALA A 157 8.67 -8.14 5.01
N GLU A 158 9.61 -7.32 4.52
CA GLU A 158 10.82 -6.93 5.27
C GLU A 158 10.54 -5.82 6.31
N GLU A 159 9.58 -4.95 6.01
CA GLU A 159 9.13 -3.85 6.88
C GLU A 159 7.62 -3.96 7.18
N ASP A 160 7.19 -3.31 8.26
CA ASP A 160 5.79 -2.99 8.50
C ASP A 160 5.30 -1.84 7.59
N SER A 161 4.05 -1.93 7.16
CA SER A 161 3.35 -0.80 6.54
C SER A 161 3.22 0.37 7.53
N ALA A 162 3.13 1.60 7.03
CA ALA A 162 3.12 2.80 7.87
C ALA A 162 1.95 2.83 8.88
N THR A 163 0.78 2.27 8.52
CA THR A 163 -0.31 2.06 9.48
C THR A 163 0.03 0.98 10.52
N ALA A 164 0.64 -0.14 10.13
CA ALA A 164 1.03 -1.19 11.08
C ALA A 164 2.09 -0.69 12.08
N ALA A 165 3.14 -0.03 11.60
CA ALA A 165 4.18 0.59 12.43
C ALA A 165 3.61 1.63 13.41
N MET A 166 2.75 2.54 12.92
CA MET A 166 2.06 3.52 13.76
C MET A 166 1.21 2.84 14.86
N LEU A 167 0.48 1.76 14.54
CA LEU A 167 -0.33 1.04 15.53
C LEU A 167 0.52 0.34 16.60
N LEU A 168 1.65 -0.24 16.21
CA LEU A 168 2.61 -0.87 17.13
C LEU A 168 3.26 0.17 18.08
N ASP A 169 3.67 1.34 17.56
CA ASP A 169 4.20 2.44 18.37
C ASP A 169 3.15 3.02 19.34
N LEU A 170 1.89 3.07 18.90
CA LEU A 170 0.73 3.40 19.73
C LEU A 170 0.36 2.27 20.73
N GLY A 171 1.11 1.16 20.76
CA GLY A 171 1.02 0.09 21.75
C GLY A 171 0.00 -1.00 21.45
N ALA A 172 -0.57 -1.04 20.24
CA ALA A 172 -1.48 -2.11 19.82
C ALA A 172 -0.75 -3.44 19.63
N LEU A 173 -1.51 -4.53 19.62
CA LEU A 173 -1.03 -5.88 19.36
C LEU A 173 -1.61 -6.39 18.04
N LEU A 174 -0.78 -6.51 17.02
CA LEU A 174 -1.14 -7.16 15.75
C LEU A 174 -1.01 -8.68 15.94
N TYR A 175 -2.03 -9.45 15.55
CA TYR A 175 -2.14 -10.88 15.88
C TYR A 175 -2.63 -11.79 14.73
N CYS A 176 -3.25 -11.21 13.70
CA CYS A 176 -3.62 -11.89 12.47
C CYS A 176 -3.80 -10.90 11.33
N LYS A 177 -3.76 -11.41 10.08
CA LYS A 177 -4.20 -10.69 8.88
C LYS A 177 -5.47 -11.31 8.31
N THR A 178 -6.32 -10.51 7.65
CA THR A 178 -7.68 -10.93 7.25
C THR A 178 -7.90 -10.99 5.75
N ASN A 179 -8.76 -11.95 5.36
CA ASN A 179 -8.95 -12.39 3.99
C ASN A 179 -9.69 -11.37 3.11
N LEU A 180 -9.35 -11.38 1.82
CA LEU A 180 -9.79 -10.43 0.80
C LEU A 180 -9.91 -11.14 -0.55
N PRO A 181 -10.64 -10.62 -1.54
CA PRO A 181 -10.79 -11.28 -2.82
C PRO A 181 -9.56 -11.15 -3.72
N GLN A 182 -9.42 -12.08 -4.68
CA GLN A 182 -8.49 -11.97 -5.79
C GLN A 182 -8.61 -10.57 -6.42
N SER A 183 -7.46 -9.97 -6.78
CA SER A 183 -7.30 -8.60 -7.32
C SER A 183 -7.70 -7.43 -6.41
N ILE A 184 -8.37 -7.64 -5.27
CA ILE A 184 -8.96 -6.57 -4.42
C ILE A 184 -10.12 -5.81 -5.11
N MET A 185 -10.45 -6.08 -6.38
CA MET A 185 -11.39 -5.31 -7.22
C MET A 185 -12.82 -5.87 -7.28
N THR A 186 -13.32 -6.54 -6.23
CA THR A 186 -14.69 -7.07 -6.18
C THR A 186 -15.36 -6.89 -4.82
N GLY A 187 -16.70 -6.86 -4.83
CA GLY A 187 -17.57 -6.71 -3.66
C GLY A 187 -17.82 -8.01 -2.89
N ASP A 188 -17.06 -9.07 -3.18
CA ASP A 188 -17.06 -10.36 -2.46
C ASP A 188 -15.67 -10.60 -1.81
N SER A 189 -15.47 -11.70 -1.09
CA SER A 189 -14.16 -12.08 -0.52
C SER A 189 -13.82 -13.54 -0.76
N ASP A 190 -13.29 -13.82 -1.96
CA ASP A 190 -12.83 -15.16 -2.39
C ASP A 190 -11.56 -15.05 -3.25
N ASN A 191 -10.65 -16.01 -3.11
CA ASN A 191 -9.40 -16.07 -3.87
C ASN A 191 -8.86 -17.50 -3.89
N HIS A 192 -7.98 -17.82 -4.84
CA HIS A 192 -7.49 -19.19 -4.95
C HIS A 192 -6.44 -19.58 -3.91
N VAL A 193 -5.76 -18.62 -3.26
CA VAL A 193 -4.76 -18.90 -2.20
C VAL A 193 -5.41 -19.42 -0.92
N PHE A 194 -6.44 -18.74 -0.44
CA PHE A 194 -7.05 -18.93 0.88
C PHE A 194 -8.48 -19.47 0.81
N GLY A 195 -9.15 -19.35 -0.33
CA GLY A 195 -10.57 -19.66 -0.52
C GLY A 195 -11.51 -18.56 -0.01
N ARG A 196 -12.82 -18.86 -0.12
CA ARG A 196 -13.92 -17.95 0.16
C ARG A 196 -14.10 -17.67 1.65
N THR A 197 -14.35 -16.41 2.00
CA THR A 197 -14.84 -16.00 3.33
C THR A 197 -16.36 -16.04 3.35
N LEU A 198 -16.94 -16.68 4.37
CA LEU A 198 -18.40 -16.77 4.54
C LEU A 198 -18.92 -15.66 5.46
N ASN A 199 -20.15 -15.20 5.22
CA ASN A 199 -20.83 -14.29 6.13
C ASN A 199 -21.32 -15.08 7.37
N PRO A 200 -20.94 -14.70 8.61
CA PRO A 200 -21.30 -15.46 9.81
C PRO A 200 -22.78 -15.37 10.20
N ARG A 201 -23.54 -14.41 9.66
CA ARG A 201 -24.98 -14.27 9.94
C ARG A 201 -25.83 -15.15 9.01
N ASN A 202 -25.42 -15.25 7.75
CA ASN A 202 -26.09 -16.06 6.74
C ASN A 202 -25.07 -16.52 5.68
N THR A 203 -24.59 -17.76 5.80
CA THR A 203 -23.53 -18.32 4.96
C THR A 203 -23.89 -18.49 3.47
N SER A 204 -25.16 -18.26 3.09
CA SER A 204 -25.59 -18.21 1.68
C SER A 204 -25.39 -16.83 1.04
N LEU A 205 -25.07 -15.81 1.83
CA LEU A 205 -24.82 -14.44 1.40
C LEU A 205 -23.33 -14.09 1.51
N THR A 206 -22.87 -13.10 0.73
CA THR A 206 -21.47 -12.67 0.74
C THR A 206 -21.07 -12.01 2.08
N ALA A 207 -19.82 -12.19 2.50
CA ALA A 207 -19.18 -11.39 3.54
C ALA A 207 -18.86 -9.95 3.06
N GLY A 208 -19.18 -9.60 1.82
CA GLY A 208 -18.81 -8.35 1.18
C GLY A 208 -17.33 -8.32 0.79
N GLY A 209 -16.92 -7.21 0.17
CA GLY A 209 -15.57 -7.07 -0.35
C GLY A 209 -15.18 -5.62 -0.63
N SER A 210 -13.89 -5.31 -0.73
CA SER A 210 -12.76 -6.26 -0.67
C SER A 210 -12.15 -6.46 0.72
N THR A 211 -12.88 -6.19 1.81
CA THR A 211 -12.42 -6.41 3.19
C THR A 211 -13.39 -7.31 4.00
N GLY A 212 -13.89 -8.39 3.40
CA GLY A 212 -14.85 -9.30 4.04
C GLY A 212 -14.24 -10.12 5.19
N GLY A 213 -12.92 -10.33 5.21
CA GLY A 213 -12.22 -10.96 6.34
C GLY A 213 -12.37 -10.20 7.65
N GLU A 214 -12.05 -8.89 7.67
CA GLU A 214 -12.36 -8.03 8.83
C GLU A 214 -13.86 -8.07 9.15
N GLY A 215 -14.71 -7.99 8.12
CA GLY A 215 -16.16 -8.01 8.27
C GLY A 215 -16.67 -9.21 9.08
N ALA A 216 -16.30 -10.42 8.67
CA ALA A 216 -16.68 -11.65 9.36
C ALA A 216 -16.04 -11.78 10.75
N LEU A 217 -14.76 -11.39 10.88
CA LEU A 217 -14.01 -11.45 12.14
C LEU A 217 -14.60 -10.53 13.21
N LEU A 218 -14.91 -9.27 12.84
CA LEU A 218 -15.50 -8.26 13.72
C LEU A 218 -16.94 -8.62 14.10
N ALA A 219 -17.75 -9.15 13.17
CA ALA A 219 -19.12 -9.57 13.48
C ALA A 219 -19.17 -10.72 14.49
N MET A 220 -18.29 -11.71 14.39
CA MET A 220 -18.15 -12.76 15.40
C MET A 220 -17.41 -12.32 16.67
N ARG A 221 -16.97 -11.06 16.76
CA ARG A 221 -16.20 -10.47 17.86
C ARG A 221 -14.83 -11.14 18.08
N GLY A 222 -14.28 -11.79 17.05
CA GLY A 222 -12.89 -12.27 17.02
C GLY A 222 -11.88 -11.14 16.85
N SER A 223 -12.37 -9.94 16.53
CA SER A 223 -11.75 -8.63 16.71
C SER A 223 -12.83 -7.66 17.22
N VAL A 224 -12.45 -6.48 17.73
CA VAL A 224 -13.38 -5.36 18.00
C VAL A 224 -13.09 -4.10 17.16
N LEU A 225 -11.87 -3.99 16.65
CA LEU A 225 -11.33 -2.90 15.85
C LEU A 225 -10.27 -3.47 14.91
N GLY A 226 -10.41 -3.22 13.61
CA GLY A 226 -9.45 -3.59 12.58
C GLY A 226 -9.35 -2.53 11.48
N VAL A 227 -8.43 -2.70 10.54
CA VAL A 227 -8.18 -1.71 9.47
C VAL A 227 -8.36 -2.33 8.08
N GLY A 228 -9.20 -1.67 7.28
CA GLY A 228 -9.43 -1.99 5.88
C GLY A 228 -8.89 -0.94 4.91
N THR A 229 -9.19 -1.11 3.63
CA THR A 229 -8.88 -0.16 2.56
C THR A 229 -10.08 0.04 1.64
N ASP A 230 -10.33 1.26 1.17
CA ASP A 230 -11.53 1.66 0.43
C ASP A 230 -11.19 2.59 -0.76
N ILE A 231 -11.24 2.02 -1.97
CA ILE A 231 -11.11 2.72 -3.27
C ILE A 231 -12.44 2.77 -4.07
N GLY A 232 -13.44 1.96 -3.70
CA GLY A 232 -14.77 1.93 -4.32
C GLY A 232 -15.91 1.52 -3.40
N GLY A 233 -15.68 1.42 -2.09
CA GLY A 233 -16.60 0.85 -1.10
C GLY A 233 -16.00 -0.26 -0.23
N SER A 234 -14.74 -0.62 -0.41
CA SER A 234 -14.16 -1.84 0.18
C SER A 234 -14.02 -1.87 1.71
N ILE A 235 -14.26 -0.78 2.45
CA ILE A 235 -14.52 -0.82 3.90
C ILE A 235 -16.03 -0.91 4.17
N ARG A 236 -16.81 -0.13 3.42
CA ARG A 236 -18.24 0.10 3.65
C ARG A 236 -19.11 -1.10 3.25
N VAL A 237 -18.86 -1.73 2.09
CA VAL A 237 -19.55 -2.93 1.60
C VAL A 237 -19.48 -4.10 2.61
N PRO A 238 -18.31 -4.56 3.09
CA PRO A 238 -18.26 -5.62 4.10
C PRO A 238 -18.85 -5.15 5.45
N SER A 239 -18.85 -3.85 5.75
CA SER A 239 -19.52 -3.33 6.95
C SER A 239 -21.04 -3.45 6.87
N VAL A 240 -21.63 -3.21 5.69
CA VAL A 240 -23.05 -3.51 5.40
C VAL A 240 -23.31 -5.01 5.52
N CYS A 241 -22.51 -5.85 4.86
CA CYS A 241 -22.78 -7.28 4.79
C CYS A 241 -22.75 -7.98 6.16
N ASN A 242 -21.83 -7.56 7.05
CA ASN A 242 -21.63 -8.20 8.35
C ASN A 242 -22.26 -7.43 9.53
N GLY A 243 -22.82 -6.24 9.28
CA GLY A 243 -23.58 -5.48 10.28
C GLY A 243 -22.67 -4.91 11.36
N ILE A 244 -21.66 -4.16 10.93
CA ILE A 244 -20.64 -3.51 11.76
C ILE A 244 -20.44 -2.06 11.28
N TYR A 245 -19.65 -1.28 12.01
CA TYR A 245 -19.31 0.09 11.63
C TYR A 245 -18.06 0.07 10.75
N GLY A 246 -18.04 0.92 9.72
CA GLY A 246 -16.86 1.08 8.86
C GLY A 246 -16.78 2.48 8.29
N PHE A 247 -15.58 3.05 8.31
CA PHE A 247 -15.33 4.43 7.89
C PHE A 247 -14.28 4.48 6.78
N ARG A 248 -14.62 5.15 5.67
CA ARG A 248 -13.63 5.70 4.74
C ARG A 248 -13.31 7.14 5.19
N PRO A 249 -12.08 7.43 5.62
CA PRO A 249 -11.59 8.79 5.76
C PRO A 249 -11.29 9.42 4.39
N SER A 250 -11.17 10.75 4.36
CA SER A 250 -10.60 11.50 3.23
C SER A 250 -9.18 11.01 2.88
N GLU A 251 -8.81 11.04 1.60
CA GLU A 251 -7.51 10.56 1.12
C GLU A 251 -6.35 11.28 1.83
N GLY A 252 -5.39 10.51 2.33
CA GLY A 252 -4.19 11.02 2.99
C GLY A 252 -4.31 11.33 4.48
N LEU A 253 -5.39 10.96 5.19
CA LEU A 253 -5.45 11.12 6.67
C LEU A 253 -4.83 9.96 7.46
N VAL A 254 -4.88 8.75 6.92
CA VAL A 254 -4.33 7.52 7.53
C VAL A 254 -3.13 7.05 6.70
N PRO A 255 -1.96 6.74 7.30
CA PRO A 255 -0.76 6.33 6.56
C PRO A 255 -0.98 5.11 5.66
N HIS A 256 -0.52 5.17 4.40
CA HIS A 256 -0.78 4.16 3.36
C HIS A 256 0.50 3.54 2.77
N ARG A 257 1.69 4.14 2.96
CA ARG A 257 2.99 3.55 2.59
C ARG A 257 3.08 2.09 3.08
N GLY A 258 3.47 1.18 2.19
CA GLY A 258 3.59 -0.26 2.50
C GLY A 258 2.27 -1.04 2.49
N VAL A 259 1.15 -0.42 2.11
CA VAL A 259 -0.02 -1.19 1.66
C VAL A 259 0.28 -1.68 0.24
N ARG A 260 0.23 -3.00 0.01
CA ARG A 260 0.45 -3.56 -1.34
C ARG A 260 -0.73 -3.18 -2.24
N SER A 261 -0.49 -2.29 -3.20
CA SER A 261 -1.41 -2.09 -4.34
C SER A 261 -1.25 -3.20 -5.38
N LEU A 262 -2.33 -3.43 -6.13
CA LEU A 262 -2.37 -4.28 -7.32
C LEU A 262 -2.65 -3.48 -8.60
N THR A 263 -2.79 -2.15 -8.50
CA THR A 263 -2.73 -1.25 -9.66
C THR A 263 -1.29 -1.16 -10.19
N THR A 264 -1.15 -0.79 -11.45
CA THR A 264 0.15 -0.58 -12.10
C THR A 264 0.93 0.53 -11.37
N PRO A 265 2.21 0.35 -11.00
CA PRO A 265 2.97 1.34 -10.25
C PRO A 265 2.99 2.73 -10.91
N GLY A 266 2.66 3.77 -10.15
CA GLY A 266 2.53 5.15 -10.62
C GLY A 266 1.13 5.54 -11.13
N MET A 267 0.12 4.66 -11.04
CA MET A 267 -1.28 4.95 -11.38
C MET A 267 -2.01 5.71 -10.25
N ASP A 268 -1.45 6.83 -9.80
CA ASP A 268 -1.89 7.56 -8.61
C ASP A 268 -2.94 8.64 -8.94
N VAL A 269 -4.19 8.23 -9.24
CA VAL A 269 -5.23 9.15 -9.75
C VAL A 269 -6.53 9.21 -8.93
N VAL A 270 -7.01 8.08 -8.41
CA VAL A 270 -8.06 8.00 -7.38
C VAL A 270 -7.49 7.10 -6.28
N LEU A 271 -7.25 7.65 -5.09
CA LEU A 271 -6.47 6.95 -4.09
C LEU A 271 -7.33 6.05 -3.20
N SER A 272 -6.77 4.88 -2.89
CA SER A 272 -7.28 4.01 -1.84
C SER A 272 -7.10 4.69 -0.49
N SER A 273 -8.16 4.79 0.31
CA SER A 273 -8.08 5.32 1.67
C SER A 273 -8.02 4.16 2.66
N ALA A 274 -7.07 4.18 3.60
CA ALA A 274 -7.02 3.25 4.73
C ALA A 274 -7.96 3.75 5.84
N GLY A 275 -8.67 2.85 6.52
CA GLY A 275 -9.65 3.28 7.51
C GLY A 275 -10.18 2.17 8.42
N PRO A 276 -10.73 2.55 9.59
CA PRO A 276 -11.15 1.60 10.60
C PRO A 276 -12.48 0.90 10.27
N MET A 277 -12.56 -0.35 10.70
CA MET A 277 -13.77 -1.16 10.80
C MET A 277 -13.90 -1.61 12.26
N ALA A 278 -15.07 -1.46 12.87
CA ALA A 278 -15.23 -1.67 14.30
C ALA A 278 -16.63 -2.13 14.71
N THR A 279 -16.72 -2.61 15.96
CA THR A 279 -17.97 -3.07 16.57
C THR A 279 -18.76 -1.98 17.29
N SER A 280 -18.24 -0.74 17.33
CA SER A 280 -18.96 0.45 17.80
C SER A 280 -18.47 1.72 17.08
N LEU A 281 -19.32 2.75 16.92
CA LEU A 281 -18.91 4.02 16.32
C LEU A 281 -17.92 4.80 17.19
N ARG A 282 -17.95 4.61 18.51
CA ARG A 282 -16.94 5.22 19.40
C ARG A 282 -15.54 4.65 19.20
N ASP A 283 -15.40 3.41 18.73
CA ASP A 283 -14.10 2.83 18.39
C ASP A 283 -13.56 3.34 17.05
N ILE A 284 -14.43 3.62 16.08
CA ILE A 284 -14.08 4.39 14.87
C ILE A 284 -13.52 5.77 15.29
N THR A 285 -14.19 6.41 16.26
CA THR A 285 -13.79 7.73 16.80
C THR A 285 -12.48 7.68 17.56
N LEU A 286 -12.27 6.67 18.40
CA LEU A 286 -11.02 6.37 19.06
C LEU A 286 -9.88 6.17 18.03
N PHE A 287 -10.12 5.41 16.96
CA PHE A 287 -9.11 5.21 15.92
C PHE A 287 -8.73 6.52 15.24
N MET A 288 -9.70 7.25 14.66
CA MET A 288 -9.42 8.46 13.90
C MET A 288 -8.79 9.57 14.74
N SER A 289 -9.31 9.80 15.95
CA SER A 289 -8.74 10.81 16.87
C SER A 289 -7.32 10.46 17.31
N THR A 290 -7.02 9.18 17.54
CA THR A 290 -5.65 8.74 17.87
C THR A 290 -4.72 8.88 16.68
N THR A 291 -5.11 8.41 15.48
CA THR A 291 -4.32 8.52 14.25
C THR A 291 -4.01 9.99 13.92
N MET A 292 -5.00 10.88 13.95
CA MET A 292 -4.79 12.31 13.68
C MET A 292 -3.96 13.05 14.75
N GLN A 293 -3.66 12.39 15.89
CA GLN A 293 -2.74 12.89 16.92
C GLN A 293 -1.35 12.22 16.88
N ALA A 294 -1.18 11.10 16.15
CA ALA A 294 0.01 10.24 16.18
C ALA A 294 1.21 10.72 15.34
N HIS A 295 1.31 12.02 15.05
CA HIS A 295 2.38 12.61 14.21
C HIS A 295 2.66 11.85 12.90
N THR A 296 1.60 11.44 12.22
CA THR A 296 1.55 10.50 11.07
C THR A 296 2.57 10.75 9.95
N TRP A 297 2.97 12.00 9.73
CA TRP A 297 4.00 12.39 8.76
C TRP A 297 5.39 11.79 9.01
N GLN A 298 5.62 11.19 10.20
CA GLN A 298 6.85 10.45 10.51
C GLN A 298 6.86 9.03 9.92
N TYR A 299 5.68 8.45 9.64
CA TYR A 299 5.53 7.09 9.08
C TYR A 299 5.35 7.10 7.56
N ASP A 300 4.75 8.18 7.02
CA ASP A 300 4.39 8.34 5.63
C ASP A 300 4.38 9.83 5.23
N SER A 301 5.21 10.19 4.25
CA SER A 301 5.35 11.56 3.76
C SER A 301 4.21 12.04 2.85
N THR A 302 3.28 11.16 2.47
CA THR A 302 2.09 11.51 1.68
C THR A 302 0.91 11.98 2.55
N VAL A 303 1.00 11.81 3.87
CA VAL A 303 -0.09 12.13 4.80
C VAL A 303 -0.27 13.63 4.97
N ILE A 304 -1.53 14.07 5.00
CA ILE A 304 -1.97 15.43 5.26
C ILE A 304 -2.22 15.55 6.77
N PRO A 305 -1.38 16.28 7.53
CA PRO A 305 -1.37 16.23 8.98
C PRO A 305 -2.43 17.18 9.59
N LEU A 306 -3.70 16.87 9.39
CA LEU A 306 -4.80 17.61 10.03
C LEU A 306 -4.96 17.20 11.50
N PRO A 307 -4.93 18.14 12.45
CA PRO A 307 -5.16 17.85 13.85
C PRO A 307 -6.62 17.50 14.13
N TRP A 308 -6.85 16.66 15.13
CA TRP A 308 -8.17 16.50 15.76
C TRP A 308 -8.43 17.68 16.70
N MET A 309 -9.57 18.36 16.55
CA MET A 309 -9.84 19.70 17.09
C MET A 309 -10.94 19.75 18.17
N ASN A 310 -11.53 18.61 18.54
CA ASN A 310 -12.69 18.50 19.45
C ASN A 310 -13.88 19.35 18.99
N LEU A 311 -14.17 19.30 17.69
CA LEU A 311 -15.23 20.09 17.03
C LEU A 311 -16.60 19.84 17.66
N GLN A 312 -17.38 20.91 17.78
CA GLN A 312 -18.73 20.88 18.38
C GLN A 312 -19.80 20.99 17.28
N LEU A 313 -20.90 20.26 17.47
CA LEU A 313 -22.06 20.32 16.57
C LEU A 313 -22.76 21.69 16.62
N LYS A 314 -23.37 22.06 15.50
CA LYS A 314 -24.27 23.22 15.42
C LYS A 314 -25.57 22.93 16.21
N PRO A 315 -26.23 23.94 16.81
CA PRO A 315 -27.51 23.75 17.52
C PRO A 315 -28.65 23.20 16.64
N THR A 316 -28.54 23.40 15.33
CA THR A 316 -29.39 22.79 14.30
C THR A 316 -28.49 22.30 13.18
N LEU A 317 -28.69 21.05 12.75
CA LEU A 317 -27.94 20.41 11.66
C LEU A 317 -28.84 20.21 10.45
N ARG A 318 -28.31 20.46 9.25
CA ARG A 318 -29.01 20.29 7.98
C ARG A 318 -28.49 19.02 7.31
N ILE A 319 -29.28 17.96 7.29
CA ILE A 319 -28.88 16.66 6.74
C ILE A 319 -29.59 16.44 5.41
N GLY A 320 -28.83 16.28 4.34
CA GLY A 320 -29.35 15.92 3.02
C GLY A 320 -29.89 14.50 3.02
N LEU A 321 -31.16 14.29 2.70
CA LEU A 321 -31.77 12.96 2.57
C LEU A 321 -31.84 12.56 1.10
N VAL A 322 -31.05 11.56 0.73
CA VAL A 322 -31.05 10.95 -0.61
C VAL A 322 -31.72 9.58 -0.51
N LEU A 323 -32.87 9.41 -1.18
CA LEU A 323 -33.64 8.16 -1.13
C LEU A 323 -33.05 7.07 -2.04
N ASP A 324 -32.61 7.43 -3.24
CA ASP A 324 -31.88 6.58 -4.16
C ASP A 324 -30.80 7.41 -4.90
N ASN A 325 -29.83 6.73 -5.52
CA ASN A 325 -28.72 7.40 -6.22
C ASN A 325 -28.99 7.70 -7.70
N GLY A 326 -30.23 7.56 -8.19
CA GLY A 326 -30.57 7.74 -9.60
C GLY A 326 -30.05 6.65 -10.57
N VAL A 327 -29.45 5.56 -10.06
CA VAL A 327 -28.86 4.47 -10.88
C VAL A 327 -29.33 3.09 -10.47
N HIS A 328 -29.57 2.83 -9.18
CA HIS A 328 -30.18 1.58 -8.70
C HIS A 328 -31.17 1.85 -7.57
N THR A 329 -32.31 1.16 -7.57
CA THR A 329 -33.42 1.36 -6.65
C THR A 329 -33.21 0.53 -5.36
N PRO A 330 -33.37 1.10 -4.16
CA PRO A 330 -33.28 0.34 -2.92
C PRO A 330 -34.40 -0.69 -2.74
N THR A 331 -34.03 -1.92 -2.43
CA THR A 331 -34.94 -3.03 -2.12
C THR A 331 -35.71 -2.77 -0.81
N PRO A 332 -36.84 -3.48 -0.55
CA PRO A 332 -37.68 -3.26 0.62
C PRO A 332 -36.96 -3.09 1.96
N PRO A 333 -36.00 -3.95 2.38
CA PRO A 333 -35.34 -3.80 3.68
C PRO A 333 -34.47 -2.55 3.79
N ILE A 334 -33.80 -2.13 2.71
CA ILE A 334 -32.98 -0.91 2.70
C ILE A 334 -33.87 0.33 2.68
N ARG A 335 -34.95 0.29 1.90
CA ARG A 335 -35.94 1.38 1.83
C ARG A 335 -36.66 1.58 3.18
N ARG A 336 -37.06 0.49 3.85
CA ARG A 336 -37.58 0.54 5.23
C ARG A 336 -36.56 1.17 6.18
N ALA A 337 -35.32 0.64 6.20
CA ALA A 337 -34.28 1.11 7.09
C ALA A 337 -34.01 2.62 6.95
N LEU A 338 -33.89 3.12 5.71
CA LEU A 338 -33.69 4.54 5.44
C LEU A 338 -34.90 5.39 5.90
N HIS A 339 -36.13 4.93 5.66
CA HIS A 339 -37.32 5.66 6.13
C HIS A 339 -37.40 5.70 7.66
N GLN A 340 -37.14 4.59 8.36
CA GLN A 340 -37.13 4.55 9.82
C GLN A 340 -36.10 5.51 10.42
N VAL A 341 -34.86 5.54 9.89
CA VAL A 341 -33.86 6.54 10.31
C VAL A 341 -34.32 7.96 9.97
N ALA A 342 -34.83 8.21 8.77
CA ALA A 342 -35.29 9.54 8.37
C ALA A 342 -36.45 10.06 9.25
N ASP A 343 -37.36 9.19 9.70
CA ASP A 343 -38.47 9.56 10.59
C ASP A 343 -38.01 9.83 12.03
N LEU A 344 -37.04 9.06 12.55
CA LEU A 344 -36.38 9.37 13.83
C LEU A 344 -35.67 10.73 13.79
N LEU A 345 -34.94 11.03 12.70
CA LEU A 345 -34.26 12.33 12.57
C LEU A 345 -35.25 13.49 12.38
N ARG A 346 -36.38 13.29 11.68
CA ARG A 346 -37.48 14.29 11.57
C ARG A 346 -38.15 14.60 12.90
N ALA A 347 -38.19 13.65 13.82
CA ALA A 347 -38.75 13.86 15.15
C ALA A 347 -37.85 14.76 16.05
N ASN A 348 -36.59 14.95 15.67
CA ASN A 348 -35.64 15.76 16.44
C ASN A 348 -35.62 17.23 15.98
N SER A 349 -35.99 18.16 16.86
CA SER A 349 -36.05 19.60 16.57
C SER A 349 -34.70 20.26 16.26
N SER A 350 -33.57 19.59 16.51
CA SER A 350 -32.23 20.04 16.12
C SER A 350 -31.78 19.50 14.75
N ILE A 351 -32.64 18.82 13.99
CA ILE A 351 -32.32 18.32 12.64
C ILE A 351 -33.35 18.82 11.62
N GLU A 352 -32.84 19.33 10.50
CA GLU A 352 -33.61 19.66 9.31
C GLU A 352 -33.22 18.70 8.18
N LEU A 353 -34.12 17.81 7.76
CA LEU A 353 -33.87 16.94 6.61
C LEU A 353 -34.20 17.65 5.29
N ILE A 354 -33.19 17.81 4.44
CA ILE A 354 -33.31 18.43 3.11
C ILE A 354 -33.39 17.32 2.05
N PRO A 355 -34.50 17.12 1.33
CA PRO A 355 -34.55 16.15 0.23
C PRO A 355 -33.55 16.51 -0.88
N LEU A 356 -32.76 15.54 -1.34
CA LEU A 356 -31.74 15.73 -2.38
C LEU A 356 -31.82 14.64 -3.47
N GLU A 357 -31.47 15.05 -4.69
CA GLU A 357 -31.15 14.16 -5.81
C GLU A 357 -29.65 14.32 -6.13
N LEU A 358 -28.97 13.23 -6.49
CA LEU A 358 -27.52 13.23 -6.75
C LEU A 358 -27.23 13.40 -8.25
N PRO A 359 -26.46 14.43 -8.68
CA PRO A 359 -26.23 14.69 -10.09
C PRO A 359 -25.19 13.76 -10.72
N ASN A 360 -25.48 13.30 -11.94
CA ASN A 360 -24.55 12.60 -12.84
C ASN A 360 -23.86 11.34 -12.25
N VAL A 361 -24.56 10.58 -11.40
CA VAL A 361 -23.96 9.43 -10.70
C VAL A 361 -23.51 8.34 -11.67
N ALA A 362 -24.28 8.05 -12.73
CA ALA A 362 -23.93 7.03 -13.71
C ALA A 362 -22.63 7.37 -14.48
N GLU A 363 -22.48 8.64 -14.87
CA GLU A 363 -21.31 9.18 -15.56
C GLU A 363 -20.07 9.15 -14.66
N ASN A 364 -20.20 9.63 -13.41
CA ASN A 364 -19.12 9.62 -12.42
C ASN A 364 -18.63 8.20 -12.11
N ILE A 365 -19.54 7.22 -12.02
CA ILE A 365 -19.19 5.81 -11.80
C ILE A 365 -18.58 5.18 -13.06
N SER A 366 -19.04 5.52 -14.26
CA SER A 366 -18.39 5.11 -15.52
C SER A 366 -16.93 5.59 -15.60
N ASP A 367 -16.66 6.80 -15.11
CA ASP A 367 -15.31 7.35 -15.08
C ASP A 367 -14.44 6.76 -13.96
N LEU A 368 -15.02 6.45 -12.79
CA LEU A 368 -14.33 5.71 -11.74
C LEU A 368 -13.84 4.33 -12.24
N LEU A 369 -14.68 3.61 -12.99
CA LEU A 369 -14.30 2.32 -13.57
C LEU A 369 -13.15 2.45 -14.57
N LYS A 370 -13.14 3.50 -15.42
CA LYS A 370 -12.02 3.77 -16.34
C LYS A 370 -10.72 4.10 -15.61
N TYR A 371 -10.79 4.79 -14.46
CA TYR A 371 -9.61 5.02 -13.61
C TYR A 371 -9.01 3.72 -13.05
N PHE A 372 -9.79 2.65 -12.90
CA PHE A 372 -9.29 1.35 -12.43
C PHE A 372 -8.66 0.49 -13.53
N THR A 373 -8.86 0.83 -14.81
CA THR A 373 -8.34 0.08 -15.96
C THR A 373 -7.63 0.99 -16.97
N LEU A 374 -6.90 2.01 -16.50
CA LEU A 374 -6.14 2.90 -17.38
C LEU A 374 -5.11 2.14 -18.22
N ASP A 375 -4.62 1.00 -17.75
CA ASP A 375 -3.71 0.07 -18.46
C ASP A 375 -4.44 -1.08 -19.19
N GLY A 376 -5.78 -1.07 -19.25
CA GLY A 376 -6.59 -2.19 -19.73
C GLY A 376 -6.60 -3.40 -18.79
N ALA A 377 -6.32 -3.18 -17.49
CA ALA A 377 -6.13 -4.21 -16.47
C ALA A 377 -4.96 -5.19 -16.74
N GLN A 378 -4.03 -4.84 -17.63
CA GLN A 378 -2.90 -5.69 -18.01
C GLN A 378 -2.04 -6.12 -16.80
N ASN A 379 -1.82 -5.22 -15.83
CA ASN A 379 -1.06 -5.55 -14.62
C ASN A 379 -1.72 -6.67 -13.79
N TYR A 380 -3.06 -6.74 -13.75
CA TYR A 380 -3.78 -7.85 -13.11
C TYR A 380 -3.60 -9.15 -13.90
N ILE A 381 -3.75 -9.10 -15.22
CA ILE A 381 -3.59 -10.26 -16.12
C ILE A 381 -2.18 -10.85 -16.00
N ASP A 382 -1.14 -10.01 -16.00
CA ASP A 382 0.26 -10.42 -15.85
C ASP A 382 0.52 -11.06 -14.48
N LEU A 383 -0.06 -10.50 -13.40
CA LEU A 383 0.06 -11.07 -12.06
C LEU A 383 -0.62 -12.43 -11.93
N PHE A 384 -1.78 -12.64 -12.58
CA PHE A 384 -2.45 -13.95 -12.64
C PHE A 384 -1.62 -14.97 -13.45
N ALA A 385 -1.07 -14.54 -14.58
CA ALA A 385 -0.28 -15.38 -15.48
C ALA A 385 0.99 -15.96 -14.83
N ARG A 386 1.63 -15.23 -13.88
CA ARG A 386 2.82 -15.69 -13.12
C ARG A 386 2.65 -17.05 -12.44
N THR A 387 1.43 -17.42 -12.05
CA THR A 387 1.10 -18.70 -11.39
C THR A 387 -0.03 -19.48 -12.10
N GLN A 388 -0.39 -19.07 -13.32
CA GLN A 388 -1.51 -19.62 -14.11
C GLN A 388 -2.85 -19.61 -13.34
N GLU A 389 -3.04 -18.60 -12.49
CA GLU A 389 -4.22 -18.47 -11.64
C GLU A 389 -5.41 -17.94 -12.48
N PRO A 390 -6.57 -18.62 -12.50
CA PRO A 390 -7.73 -18.16 -13.25
C PRO A 390 -8.51 -17.08 -12.47
N GLU A 391 -9.33 -16.29 -13.15
CA GLU A 391 -10.25 -15.37 -12.47
C GLU A 391 -11.30 -16.11 -11.62
N ILE A 392 -11.52 -15.66 -10.39
CA ILE A 392 -12.68 -16.05 -9.57
C ILE A 392 -14.02 -15.63 -10.21
N PRO A 393 -15.15 -16.27 -9.86
CA PRO A 393 -16.43 -15.99 -10.52
C PRO A 393 -16.94 -14.55 -10.32
N SER A 394 -16.78 -13.98 -9.12
CA SER A 394 -17.20 -12.60 -8.81
C SER A 394 -16.41 -11.53 -9.58
N LEU A 395 -15.10 -11.71 -9.77
CA LEU A 395 -14.25 -10.81 -10.58
C LEU A 395 -14.65 -10.87 -12.06
N ARG A 396 -14.87 -12.08 -12.58
CA ARG A 396 -15.37 -12.29 -13.95
C ARG A 396 -16.77 -11.72 -14.16
N ALA A 397 -17.61 -11.69 -13.12
CA ALA A 397 -18.93 -11.06 -13.14
C ALA A 397 -18.90 -9.53 -13.15
N ILE A 398 -17.76 -8.91 -12.82
CA ILE A 398 -17.49 -7.47 -12.99
C ILE A 398 -16.92 -7.18 -14.38
N GLY A 399 -16.15 -8.11 -14.97
CA GLY A 399 -15.60 -7.97 -16.32
C GLY A 399 -14.42 -7.00 -16.39
N LEU A 400 -13.61 -6.90 -15.33
CA LEU A 400 -12.48 -5.96 -15.26
C LEU A 400 -11.49 -6.13 -16.44
N SER A 401 -11.26 -7.37 -16.85
CA SER A 401 -10.37 -7.79 -17.95
C SER A 401 -10.94 -7.58 -19.37
N SER A 402 -12.18 -7.09 -19.51
CA SER A 402 -12.77 -6.72 -20.81
C SER A 402 -12.93 -5.21 -21.01
N LEU A 403 -12.32 -4.39 -20.14
CA LEU A 403 -12.30 -2.93 -20.26
C LEU A 403 -11.09 -2.45 -21.07
N GLU A 404 -11.32 -1.48 -21.94
CA GLU A 404 -10.30 -0.95 -22.86
C GLU A 404 -9.25 -0.10 -22.11
N CYS A 405 -8.00 -0.16 -22.58
CA CYS A 405 -6.89 0.64 -22.09
C CYS A 405 -7.07 2.14 -22.44
N ALA A 406 -6.68 3.03 -21.53
CA ALA A 406 -6.88 4.48 -21.67
C ALA A 406 -5.68 5.15 -22.38
N THR A 407 -5.96 6.18 -23.17
CA THR A 407 -4.92 7.06 -23.71
C THR A 407 -4.55 8.15 -22.70
N LEU A 408 -3.37 8.75 -22.85
CA LEU A 408 -2.97 9.88 -22.01
C LEU A 408 -3.94 11.07 -22.13
N ASP A 409 -4.46 11.32 -23.34
CA ASP A 409 -5.46 12.36 -23.57
C ASP A 409 -6.79 12.02 -22.85
N SER A 410 -7.25 10.76 -22.89
CA SER A 410 -8.47 10.38 -22.17
C SER A 410 -8.32 10.41 -20.66
N LEU A 411 -7.10 10.20 -20.13
CA LEU A 411 -6.76 10.46 -18.73
C LEU A 411 -6.87 11.95 -18.37
N PHE A 412 -6.43 12.86 -19.24
CA PHE A 412 -6.62 14.29 -19.03
C PHE A 412 -8.11 14.69 -19.09
N GLU A 413 -8.89 14.12 -20.02
CA GLU A 413 -10.35 14.34 -20.07
C GLU A 413 -11.07 13.78 -18.84
N LEU A 414 -10.68 12.60 -18.35
CA LEU A 414 -11.17 12.03 -17.08
C LEU A 414 -10.89 12.99 -15.92
N ASN A 415 -9.67 13.52 -15.82
CA ASN A 415 -9.29 14.47 -14.78
C ASN A 415 -10.10 15.78 -14.85
N VAL A 416 -10.35 16.32 -16.04
CA VAL A 416 -11.23 17.49 -16.22
C VAL A 416 -12.66 17.20 -15.77
N ARG A 417 -13.19 16.01 -16.08
CA ARG A 417 -14.55 15.60 -15.69
C ARG A 417 -14.66 15.29 -14.18
N ARG A 418 -13.67 14.64 -13.56
CA ARG A 418 -13.57 14.48 -12.09
C ARG A 418 -13.58 15.82 -11.38
N GLN A 419 -12.80 16.79 -11.86
CA GLN A 419 -12.77 18.15 -11.30
C GLN A 419 -14.10 18.91 -11.51
N ALA A 420 -14.82 18.67 -12.59
CA ALA A 420 -16.17 19.20 -12.77
C ALA A 420 -17.17 18.58 -11.78
N ALA A 421 -17.13 17.27 -11.56
CA ALA A 421 -17.98 16.58 -10.58
C ALA A 421 -17.71 17.06 -9.15
N ILE A 422 -16.44 17.19 -8.75
CA ILE A 422 -16.03 17.71 -7.43
C ILE A 422 -16.61 19.11 -7.18
N ARG A 423 -16.58 20.00 -8.20
CA ARG A 423 -17.26 21.31 -8.11
C ARG A 423 -18.76 21.15 -7.97
N THR A 424 -19.44 20.39 -8.83
CA THR A 424 -20.89 20.18 -8.78
C THR A 424 -21.37 19.68 -7.41
N TYR A 425 -20.66 18.73 -6.78
CA TYR A 425 -21.02 18.21 -5.46
C TYR A 425 -20.69 19.17 -4.32
N HIS A 426 -19.58 19.91 -4.40
CA HIS A 426 -19.30 20.99 -3.46
C HIS A 426 -20.40 22.07 -3.51
N GLU A 427 -20.88 22.40 -4.71
CA GLU A 427 -21.98 23.37 -4.89
C GLU A 427 -23.33 22.80 -4.45
N LEU A 428 -23.60 21.50 -4.62
CA LEU A 428 -24.78 20.82 -4.06
C LEU A 428 -24.82 20.95 -2.52
N PHE A 429 -23.70 20.66 -1.85
CA PHE A 429 -23.59 20.83 -0.40
C PHE A 429 -23.76 22.31 0.01
N ARG A 430 -23.04 23.23 -0.65
CA ARG A 430 -23.02 24.67 -0.35
C ARG A 430 -24.39 25.33 -0.56
N ALA A 431 -25.08 25.04 -1.66
CA ALA A 431 -26.35 25.67 -2.02
C ALA A 431 -27.51 25.23 -1.10
N ASN A 432 -27.47 23.98 -0.61
CA ASN A 432 -28.44 23.47 0.37
C ASN A 432 -28.01 23.73 1.82
N ALA A 433 -26.80 24.26 2.05
CA ALA A 433 -26.18 24.50 3.35
C ALA A 433 -26.25 23.27 4.29
N ILE A 434 -25.96 22.08 3.75
CA ILE A 434 -25.99 20.82 4.50
C ILE A 434 -24.65 20.53 5.20
N ASP A 435 -24.73 19.84 6.33
CA ASP A 435 -23.59 19.38 7.13
C ASP A 435 -23.13 17.97 6.72
N ALA A 436 -24.09 17.12 6.34
CA ALA A 436 -23.87 15.75 5.88
C ALA A 436 -25.01 15.29 4.94
N ILE A 437 -24.81 14.18 4.23
CA ILE A 437 -25.84 13.45 3.48
C ILE A 437 -26.11 12.10 4.17
N LEU A 438 -27.38 11.79 4.44
CA LEU A 438 -27.91 10.48 4.80
C LEU A 438 -28.45 9.79 3.54
N MET A 439 -28.00 8.56 3.30
CA MET A 439 -28.38 7.76 2.14
C MET A 439 -28.20 6.26 2.38
N PRO A 440 -28.69 5.37 1.50
CA PRO A 440 -28.28 3.97 1.50
C PRO A 440 -26.76 3.81 1.23
N PRO A 441 -26.09 2.79 1.81
CA PRO A 441 -24.74 2.40 1.41
C PRO A 441 -24.72 1.54 0.15
N ALA A 442 -25.85 0.93 -0.21
CA ALA A 442 -26.06 0.00 -1.31
C ALA A 442 -27.56 -0.06 -1.64
N PRO A 443 -27.98 -0.55 -2.83
CA PRO A 443 -29.39 -0.75 -3.12
C PRO A 443 -29.98 -2.01 -2.43
N HIS A 444 -29.13 -2.85 -1.83
CA HIS A 444 -29.49 -4.11 -1.17
C HIS A 444 -28.64 -4.35 0.08
N THR A 445 -29.05 -5.32 0.90
CA THR A 445 -28.21 -5.91 1.98
C THR A 445 -27.10 -6.80 1.39
N ALA A 446 -26.49 -7.69 2.17
CA ALA A 446 -25.65 -8.77 1.65
C ALA A 446 -26.43 -9.59 0.62
N VAL A 447 -25.88 -9.79 -0.58
CA VAL A 447 -26.49 -10.56 -1.67
C VAL A 447 -25.90 -11.98 -1.73
N PRO A 448 -26.51 -12.92 -2.48
CA PRO A 448 -25.92 -14.23 -2.72
C PRO A 448 -24.50 -14.14 -3.27
N LEU A 449 -23.71 -15.18 -3.02
CA LEU A 449 -22.30 -15.25 -3.41
C LEU A 449 -22.09 -14.97 -4.91
N ASP A 450 -21.00 -14.27 -5.23
CA ASP A 450 -20.65 -13.78 -6.57
C ASP A 450 -21.65 -12.80 -7.21
N ARG A 451 -22.57 -12.18 -6.44
CA ARG A 451 -23.57 -11.23 -6.97
C ARG A 451 -23.36 -9.75 -6.63
N TRP A 452 -22.38 -9.38 -5.81
CA TRP A 452 -22.11 -7.96 -5.53
C TRP A 452 -21.34 -7.30 -6.70
N ASN A 453 -22.06 -6.85 -7.73
CA ASN A 453 -21.47 -6.24 -8.95
C ASN A 453 -21.71 -4.73 -9.12
N SER A 454 -22.19 -4.02 -8.09
CA SER A 454 -22.41 -2.55 -8.14
C SER A 454 -21.72 -1.82 -7.00
N ILE A 455 -20.95 -0.77 -7.34
CA ILE A 455 -20.31 0.15 -6.40
C ILE A 455 -20.97 1.54 -6.41
N SER A 456 -22.12 1.71 -7.07
CA SER A 456 -22.68 3.03 -7.39
C SER A 456 -23.09 3.91 -6.19
N TYR A 457 -23.32 3.31 -5.02
CA TYR A 457 -23.65 4.02 -3.77
C TYR A 457 -22.42 4.35 -2.90
N THR A 458 -21.28 3.68 -3.14
CA THR A 458 -20.04 3.84 -2.37
C THR A 458 -18.95 4.55 -3.17
N GLY A 459 -18.72 4.10 -4.40
CA GLY A 459 -17.65 4.54 -5.31
C GLY A 459 -17.72 6.02 -5.67
N LEU A 460 -18.91 6.60 -5.73
CA LEU A 460 -19.12 8.03 -5.95
C LEU A 460 -18.31 8.88 -4.94
N TRP A 461 -18.25 8.44 -3.69
CA TRP A 461 -17.55 9.14 -2.60
C TRP A 461 -16.04 8.90 -2.62
N ASN A 462 -15.56 7.86 -3.29
CA ASN A 462 -14.14 7.71 -3.66
C ASN A 462 -13.79 8.65 -4.82
N TYR A 463 -14.61 8.64 -5.88
CA TYR A 463 -14.43 9.50 -7.05
C TYR A 463 -14.39 10.99 -6.69
N LEU A 464 -15.16 11.43 -5.70
CA LEU A 464 -15.16 12.82 -5.23
C LEU A 464 -14.14 13.11 -4.10
N ASP A 465 -13.55 12.06 -3.51
CA ASP A 465 -12.87 12.05 -2.22
C ASP A 465 -13.65 12.75 -1.09
N TYR A 466 -14.79 12.17 -0.71
CA TYR A 466 -15.60 12.59 0.44
C TYR A 466 -15.61 11.45 1.48
N PRO A 467 -15.43 11.76 2.78
CA PRO A 467 -15.44 10.75 3.84
C PRO A 467 -16.85 10.22 4.07
N ALA A 468 -16.94 8.93 4.40
CA ALA A 468 -18.22 8.24 4.52
C ALA A 468 -18.18 7.12 5.58
N VAL A 469 -19.18 7.10 6.47
CA VAL A 469 -19.38 6.08 7.52
C VAL A 469 -20.61 5.23 7.24
N VAL A 470 -20.50 3.92 7.46
CA VAL A 470 -21.62 2.98 7.51
C VAL A 470 -22.03 2.78 8.98
N ILE A 471 -23.33 2.92 9.24
CA ILE A 471 -23.97 2.67 10.53
C ILE A 471 -24.96 1.51 10.33
N PRO A 472 -24.83 0.37 11.05
CA PRO A 472 -25.84 -0.67 11.06
C PRO A 472 -27.07 -0.23 11.87
N VAL A 473 -28.27 -0.51 11.34
CA VAL A 473 -29.56 -0.02 11.88
C VAL A 473 -30.60 -1.14 12.07
N GLY A 474 -30.15 -2.39 12.11
CA GLY A 474 -30.98 -3.58 12.34
C GLY A 474 -30.71 -4.70 11.34
N THR A 475 -31.70 -5.56 11.13
CA THR A 475 -31.69 -6.66 10.14
C THR A 475 -32.92 -6.63 9.24
N VAL A 476 -32.90 -7.46 8.19
CA VAL A 476 -34.08 -7.90 7.44
C VAL A 476 -35.07 -8.59 8.39
N ASN A 477 -36.37 -8.33 8.22
CA ASN A 477 -37.44 -8.95 9.02
C ASN A 477 -38.71 -9.21 8.19
N GLY A 478 -39.71 -9.88 8.78
CA GLY A 478 -40.93 -10.31 8.08
C GLY A 478 -41.81 -9.21 7.46
N SER A 479 -41.59 -7.91 7.73
CA SER A 479 -42.24 -6.83 6.97
C SER A 479 -41.59 -6.53 5.62
N ASP A 480 -40.37 -7.00 5.40
CA ASP A 480 -39.59 -6.78 4.17
C ASP A 480 -40.02 -7.75 3.05
N VAL A 481 -41.32 -7.85 2.80
CA VAL A 481 -41.86 -8.69 1.73
C VAL A 481 -41.39 -8.19 0.36
N VAL A 482 -41.16 -9.12 -0.57
CA VAL A 482 -40.80 -8.80 -1.95
C VAL A 482 -41.93 -8.02 -2.62
N ASP A 483 -41.58 -6.90 -3.23
CA ASP A 483 -42.46 -6.13 -4.10
C ASP A 483 -42.08 -6.31 -5.59
N GLY A 484 -42.93 -5.81 -6.49
CA GLY A 484 -42.78 -6.04 -7.92
C GLY A 484 -41.50 -5.44 -8.51
N VAL A 485 -40.82 -6.19 -9.38
CA VAL A 485 -39.58 -5.77 -10.07
C VAL A 485 -39.82 -4.57 -11.01
N GLU A 486 -41.08 -4.23 -11.31
CA GLU A 486 -41.47 -2.97 -11.92
C GLU A 486 -41.14 -1.73 -11.07
N ASN A 487 -40.94 -1.87 -9.76
CA ASN A 487 -40.50 -0.79 -8.87
C ASN A 487 -39.05 -0.37 -9.11
N ALA A 488 -38.21 -1.21 -9.74
CA ALA A 488 -36.87 -0.83 -10.17
C ALA A 488 -36.92 0.15 -11.36
N ARG A 489 -36.54 1.40 -11.07
CA ARG A 489 -36.75 2.60 -11.89
C ARG A 489 -35.73 2.76 -13.02
N PHE A 490 -34.51 2.24 -12.87
CA PHE A 490 -33.32 2.68 -13.60
C PHE A 490 -32.82 1.67 -14.66
N GLY A 491 -33.76 0.99 -15.32
CA GLY A 491 -33.46 0.16 -16.50
C GLY A 491 -33.20 -1.31 -16.19
N ALA A 492 -32.33 -1.95 -16.98
CA ALA A 492 -32.17 -3.41 -16.98
C ALA A 492 -31.28 -3.93 -15.84
N GLU A 493 -30.15 -3.28 -15.56
CA GLU A 493 -29.23 -3.69 -14.50
C GLU A 493 -29.82 -3.42 -13.11
N ASP A 494 -30.55 -2.32 -12.95
CA ASP A 494 -31.36 -2.05 -11.75
C ASP A 494 -32.34 -3.19 -11.48
N LYS A 495 -33.13 -3.60 -12.49
CA LYS A 495 -34.06 -4.73 -12.35
C LYS A 495 -33.36 -6.04 -12.03
N ARG A 496 -32.18 -6.30 -12.59
CA ARG A 496 -31.35 -7.47 -12.27
C ARG A 496 -30.92 -7.47 -10.80
N LEU A 497 -30.34 -6.36 -10.31
CA LEU A 497 -29.90 -6.22 -8.92
C LEU A 497 -31.06 -6.23 -7.92
N TYR A 498 -32.17 -5.56 -8.23
CA TYR A 498 -33.39 -5.57 -7.43
C TYR A 498 -33.97 -6.98 -7.29
N SER A 499 -33.98 -7.75 -8.39
CA SER A 499 -34.47 -9.13 -8.43
C SER A 499 -33.61 -10.16 -7.67
N LEU A 500 -32.44 -9.77 -7.13
CA LEU A 500 -31.69 -10.63 -6.23
C LEU A 500 -32.45 -10.85 -4.91
N TYR A 501 -33.25 -9.89 -4.46
CA TYR A 501 -33.95 -9.97 -3.18
C TYR A 501 -35.22 -10.84 -3.29
N THR A 502 -35.08 -12.11 -2.88
CA THR A 502 -36.12 -13.15 -2.94
C THR A 502 -37.06 -13.19 -1.73
N GLY A 503 -36.74 -12.45 -0.66
CA GLY A 503 -37.62 -12.25 0.50
C GLY A 503 -36.92 -12.44 1.85
N PRO A 504 -37.64 -12.23 2.96
CA PRO A 504 -37.04 -12.13 4.29
C PRO A 504 -36.57 -13.46 4.88
N GLU A 505 -36.99 -14.61 4.33
CA GLU A 505 -36.54 -15.94 4.79
C GLU A 505 -35.14 -16.29 4.24
N ASP A 506 -34.93 -16.16 2.93
CA ASP A 506 -33.61 -16.39 2.30
C ASP A 506 -32.56 -15.38 2.82
N TYR A 507 -33.01 -14.15 3.09
CA TYR A 507 -32.22 -13.05 3.64
C TYR A 507 -32.33 -12.93 5.16
N LYS A 508 -32.75 -13.98 5.86
CA LYS A 508 -32.85 -13.97 7.31
C LYS A 508 -31.50 -13.62 7.95
N ASP A 509 -31.57 -12.86 9.05
CA ASP A 509 -30.45 -12.34 9.84
C ASP A 509 -29.47 -11.42 9.08
N ALA A 510 -29.74 -11.11 7.80
CA ALA A 510 -28.94 -10.19 7.00
C ALA A 510 -29.08 -8.74 7.53
N PRO A 511 -27.98 -8.01 7.75
CA PRO A 511 -28.04 -6.65 8.31
C PRO A 511 -28.64 -5.61 7.36
N VAL A 512 -29.22 -4.55 7.92
CA VAL A 512 -29.54 -3.31 7.20
C VAL A 512 -28.74 -2.15 7.79
N ALA A 513 -28.33 -1.22 6.95
CA ALA A 513 -27.42 -0.14 7.32
C ALA A 513 -27.71 1.14 6.51
N VAL A 514 -27.30 2.28 7.04
CA VAL A 514 -27.29 3.58 6.35
C VAL A 514 -25.86 4.09 6.19
N GLN A 515 -25.65 5.00 5.23
CA GLN A 515 -24.40 5.73 5.02
C GLN A 515 -24.61 7.21 5.36
N LEU A 516 -23.68 7.77 6.14
CA LEU A 516 -23.52 9.22 6.27
C LEU A 516 -22.26 9.66 5.50
N VAL A 517 -22.37 10.74 4.74
CA VAL A 517 -21.28 11.33 3.94
C VAL A 517 -21.09 12.79 4.31
N GLY A 518 -19.85 13.21 4.52
CA GLY A 518 -19.50 14.59 4.93
C GLY A 518 -18.62 15.30 3.91
N TYR A 519 -18.30 16.56 4.18
CA TYR A 519 -17.30 17.30 3.39
C TYR A 519 -15.91 16.64 3.49
N ARG A 520 -15.16 16.67 2.38
CA ARG A 520 -13.73 16.35 2.33
C ARG A 520 -12.96 17.12 3.41
N TYR A 521 -12.10 16.42 4.15
CA TYR A 521 -11.32 16.94 5.28
C TYR A 521 -12.17 17.59 6.40
N GLN A 522 -13.43 17.17 6.53
CA GLN A 522 -14.28 17.43 7.70
C GLN A 522 -14.70 16.11 8.38
N ASP A 523 -13.83 15.11 8.29
CA ASP A 523 -13.96 13.77 8.85
C ASP A 523 -14.40 13.80 10.31
N GLU A 524 -13.74 14.59 11.16
CA GLU A 524 -14.14 14.76 12.57
C GLU A 524 -15.59 15.28 12.70
N MET A 525 -15.99 16.30 11.94
CA MET A 525 -17.35 16.85 11.98
C MET A 525 -18.39 15.81 11.52
N LEU A 526 -18.09 15.05 10.46
CA LEU A 526 -18.92 13.93 10.03
C LEU A 526 -19.06 12.88 11.14
N MET A 527 -18.01 12.63 11.91
CA MET A 527 -18.03 11.67 13.01
C MET A 527 -18.81 12.19 14.23
N GLN A 528 -18.79 13.50 14.51
CA GLN A 528 -19.71 14.11 15.48
C GLN A 528 -21.18 13.96 15.04
N VAL A 529 -21.48 14.25 13.77
CA VAL A 529 -22.84 14.09 13.20
C VAL A 529 -23.27 12.62 13.25
N ALA A 530 -22.37 11.70 12.90
CA ALA A 530 -22.60 10.27 12.97
C ALA A 530 -22.83 9.81 14.42
N GLY A 531 -22.07 10.29 15.40
CA GLY A 531 -22.27 9.96 16.81
C GLY A 531 -23.65 10.38 17.34
N MET A 532 -24.16 11.51 16.86
CA MET A 532 -25.51 11.99 17.17
C MET A 532 -26.61 11.14 16.48
N VAL A 533 -26.42 10.76 15.20
CA VAL A 533 -27.37 9.90 14.47
C VAL A 533 -27.38 8.47 15.03
N ASP A 534 -26.21 7.91 15.31
CA ASP A 534 -26.04 6.59 15.92
C ASP A 534 -26.71 6.51 17.30
N ALA A 535 -26.56 7.56 18.13
CA ALA A 535 -27.28 7.63 19.39
C ALA A 535 -28.81 7.59 19.19
N MET A 536 -29.38 8.36 18.25
CA MET A 536 -30.83 8.32 18.02
C MET A 536 -31.32 6.97 17.49
N VAL A 537 -30.56 6.32 16.61
CA VAL A 537 -30.97 5.03 16.03
C VAL A 537 -30.78 3.87 17.00
N ASN A 538 -29.67 3.85 17.76
CA ASN A 538 -29.31 2.71 18.61
C ASN A 538 -29.65 2.89 20.10
N GLU A 539 -30.06 4.07 20.60
CA GLU A 539 -30.72 4.18 21.92
C GLU A 539 -32.14 3.57 21.87
N ASP A 540 -32.93 3.84 20.82
CA ASP A 540 -34.30 3.31 20.69
C ASP A 540 -34.36 1.78 20.43
N PHE A 541 -33.34 1.20 19.80
CA PHE A 541 -33.31 -0.22 19.44
C PHE A 541 -32.69 -1.17 20.50
N MET A 542 -31.93 -0.66 21.49
CA MET A 542 -31.12 -1.50 22.39
C MET A 542 -31.63 -1.65 23.84
N GLY A 543 -32.67 -0.90 24.24
CA GLY A 543 -33.28 -1.06 25.57
C GLY A 543 -32.33 -0.78 26.74
N VAL A 544 -32.42 -1.58 27.81
CA VAL A 544 -31.86 -1.24 29.13
C VAL A 544 -30.33 -1.12 29.15
N ASP A 545 -29.61 -1.92 28.35
CA ASP A 545 -28.15 -1.83 28.24
C ASP A 545 -27.69 -0.55 27.53
N GLY A 546 -28.57 0.04 26.71
CA GLY A 546 -28.36 1.36 26.11
C GLY A 546 -28.20 2.47 27.15
N LEU A 547 -28.82 2.36 28.33
CA LEU A 547 -28.76 3.39 29.37
C LEU A 547 -27.33 3.60 29.92
N TYR A 548 -26.52 2.54 29.98
CA TYR A 548 -25.13 2.64 30.39
C TYR A 548 -24.28 3.36 29.33
N ARG A 549 -24.51 3.06 28.03
CA ARG A 549 -23.83 3.72 26.91
C ARG A 549 -24.26 5.19 26.75
N ALA A 550 -25.55 5.50 26.79
CA ALA A 550 -26.08 6.87 26.74
C ALA A 550 -25.54 7.74 27.89
N THR A 551 -25.43 7.17 29.09
CA THR A 551 -24.80 7.83 30.25
C THR A 551 -23.31 8.06 30.02
N VAL A 552 -22.59 7.12 29.41
CA VAL A 552 -21.17 7.28 29.06
C VAL A 552 -20.97 8.31 27.93
N THR A 553 -21.83 8.40 26.92
CA THR A 553 -21.73 9.46 25.88
C THR A 553 -21.92 10.85 26.50
N LYS A 554 -22.91 11.02 27.38
CA LYS A 554 -23.09 12.25 28.17
C LYS A 554 -21.92 12.52 29.12
N ALA A 555 -21.32 11.47 29.69
CA ALA A 555 -20.12 11.57 30.51
C ALA A 555 -18.89 12.02 29.71
N ILE A 556 -18.67 11.50 28.49
CA ILE A 556 -17.53 11.87 27.62
C ILE A 556 -17.54 13.39 27.34
N ILE A 557 -18.71 13.93 26.97
CA ILE A 557 -18.92 15.38 26.78
C ILE A 557 -18.57 16.17 28.05
N SER A 558 -18.85 15.64 29.24
CA SER A 558 -18.51 16.30 30.52
C SER A 558 -17.07 16.11 30.98
N HIS A 559 -16.42 15.01 30.60
CA HIS A 559 -15.19 14.52 31.24
C HIS A 559 -13.91 14.85 30.44
N ASN A 560 -14.02 15.04 29.12
CA ASN A 560 -12.94 15.61 28.31
C ASN A 560 -12.56 17.02 28.83
N ASN A 561 -13.56 17.84 29.16
CA ASN A 561 -13.41 19.17 29.78
C ASN A 561 -12.60 19.18 31.09
N GLN A 562 -12.41 18.03 31.77
CA GLN A 562 -11.61 17.94 33.00
C GLN A 562 -10.20 17.36 32.77
N LYS A 563 -9.98 16.56 31.72
CA LYS A 563 -8.67 15.95 31.43
C LYS A 563 -7.74 16.87 30.63
N GLU A 564 -8.28 17.76 29.79
CA GLU A 564 -7.47 18.73 29.03
C GLU A 564 -6.60 19.62 29.93
N TYR A 565 -7.08 19.98 31.12
CA TYR A 565 -6.36 20.82 32.09
C TYR A 565 -5.06 20.18 32.62
N HIS A 566 -4.90 18.86 32.49
CA HIS A 566 -3.66 18.15 32.84
C HIS A 566 -2.72 17.97 31.64
N TRP A 567 -3.24 17.63 30.46
CA TRP A 567 -2.39 17.43 29.27
C TRP A 567 -1.80 18.73 28.71
N SER A 568 -2.59 19.82 28.66
CA SER A 568 -2.07 21.15 28.26
C SER A 568 -0.90 21.60 29.14
N ARG A 569 -0.94 21.35 30.44
CA ARG A 569 0.18 21.65 31.35
C ARG A 569 1.43 20.83 31.05
N GLN A 570 1.30 19.60 30.54
CA GLN A 570 2.45 18.74 30.25
C GLN A 570 3.20 19.17 28.98
N SER A 571 2.48 19.55 27.91
CA SER A 571 3.12 20.12 26.71
C SER A 571 3.73 21.50 26.99
N ASP A 572 3.02 22.38 27.71
CA ASP A 572 3.56 23.68 28.13
C ASP A 572 4.82 23.53 29.00
N MET A 573 4.86 22.56 29.92
CA MET A 573 6.03 22.34 30.76
C MET A 573 7.26 21.89 29.95
N GLN A 574 7.09 21.02 28.95
CA GLN A 574 8.19 20.69 28.02
C GLN A 574 8.61 21.90 27.17
N HIS A 575 7.66 22.73 26.74
CA HIS A 575 7.95 23.95 25.99
C HIS A 575 8.67 25.02 26.82
N GLN A 576 8.38 25.10 28.12
CA GLN A 576 9.08 25.96 29.08
C GLN A 576 10.48 25.45 29.42
N LEU A 577 10.67 24.14 29.60
CA LEU A 577 11.99 23.53 29.82
C LEU A 577 12.95 23.79 28.64
N ARG A 578 12.47 23.74 27.40
CA ARG A 578 13.24 24.14 26.21
C ARG A 578 13.59 25.64 26.14
N ARG A 579 13.00 26.51 26.97
CA ARG A 579 13.31 27.95 27.03
C ARG A 579 14.37 28.33 28.07
N GLN A 580 14.89 27.40 28.87
CA GLN A 580 15.84 27.69 29.97
C GLN A 580 17.30 27.32 29.69
N GLN A 581 17.71 27.20 28.41
CA GLN A 581 19.14 27.11 28.07
C GLN A 581 19.79 28.51 27.94
N PRO A 582 21.05 28.72 28.38
CA PRO A 582 21.66 30.05 28.43
C PRO A 582 22.02 30.57 27.03
N ARG A 583 21.65 31.82 26.73
CA ARG A 583 22.14 32.53 25.53
C ARG A 583 23.53 33.12 25.78
N THR A 584 24.49 32.77 24.92
CA THR A 584 25.80 33.44 24.85
C THR A 584 25.68 34.76 24.08
N ASN A 585 26.40 35.79 24.56
CA ASN A 585 26.39 37.13 23.97
C ASN A 585 27.54 37.32 22.97
N ILE A 586 27.24 37.78 21.75
CA ILE A 586 28.21 38.38 20.81
C ILE A 586 27.59 39.67 20.22
N PRO A 587 28.34 40.77 20.01
CA PRO A 587 27.75 42.11 19.87
C PRO A 587 27.34 42.51 18.43
N SER A 588 26.44 43.49 18.33
CA SER A 588 25.92 44.06 17.08
C SER A 588 26.64 45.34 16.62
N HIS A 589 26.78 45.53 15.30
CA HIS A 589 27.00 46.84 14.66
C HIS A 589 25.86 47.15 13.65
N PRO A 590 25.61 48.43 13.29
CA PRO A 590 24.23 48.91 13.17
C PRO A 590 23.86 49.68 11.88
N THR A 591 22.62 50.22 11.88
CA THR A 591 22.00 51.24 10.99
C THR A 591 21.30 50.74 9.71
N PRO A 592 20.31 51.50 9.17
CA PRO A 592 19.55 52.63 9.74
C PRO A 592 18.02 52.38 9.84
N ARG A 593 17.31 53.28 10.56
CA ARG A 593 15.83 53.37 10.51
C ARG A 593 15.36 54.20 9.32
N SER A 594 14.14 53.94 8.85
CA SER A 594 13.21 54.98 8.39
C SER A 594 11.92 54.92 9.23
N THR A 595 11.12 55.98 9.20
CA THR A 595 10.02 56.23 10.16
C THR A 595 8.77 56.77 9.48
N THR A 596 7.59 56.35 9.93
CA THR A 596 6.34 57.14 9.87
C THR A 596 5.30 56.55 10.84
N GLU A 597 4.42 57.37 11.38
CA GLU A 597 3.54 57.01 12.50
C GLU A 597 2.04 56.98 12.16
N SER A 598 1.34 56.02 12.78
CA SER A 598 -0.01 56.10 13.38
C SER A 598 -1.22 56.72 12.65
N SER A 599 -2.34 55.96 12.62
CA SER A 599 -3.68 56.41 13.09
C SER A 599 -4.66 55.23 13.24
N PRO A 600 -5.60 55.23 14.21
CA PRO A 600 -6.56 54.14 14.45
C PRO A 600 -7.99 54.42 13.88
N PRO A 601 -8.87 53.39 13.78
CA PRO A 601 -10.24 53.53 13.26
C PRO A 601 -11.29 54.01 14.31
N PRO A 602 -12.41 54.64 13.89
CA PRO A 602 -13.46 55.17 14.76
C PRO A 602 -14.60 54.18 15.09
N ALA A 603 -15.52 54.59 15.98
CA ALA A 603 -16.57 53.75 16.58
C ALA A 603 -18.02 54.11 16.16
N TYR A 604 -18.97 53.26 16.59
CA TYR A 604 -20.43 53.37 16.41
C TYR A 604 -21.08 54.58 17.10
N PRO A 605 -22.33 54.92 16.70
CA PRO A 605 -23.32 55.42 17.65
C PRO A 605 -24.74 54.79 17.56
N ASN A 606 -25.24 54.39 18.74
CA ASN A 606 -26.61 54.55 19.27
C ASN A 606 -27.81 53.68 18.82
N SER A 607 -28.57 53.26 19.83
CA SER A 607 -29.98 52.80 19.82
C SER A 607 -30.89 53.93 20.37
N PRO A 608 -32.24 53.83 20.34
CA PRO A 608 -32.91 53.49 21.61
C PRO A 608 -34.25 52.71 21.55
N SER A 609 -34.64 52.21 22.74
CA SER A 609 -36.01 52.02 23.27
C SER A 609 -36.99 50.98 22.65
N ASN A 610 -37.29 49.97 23.48
CA ASN A 610 -38.54 49.18 23.53
C ASN A 610 -39.64 50.00 24.27
N PRO A 611 -40.97 49.73 24.20
CA PRO A 611 -41.55 48.64 25.04
C PRO A 611 -42.93 48.03 24.63
N THR A 612 -43.21 46.79 25.08
CA THR A 612 -44.56 46.26 25.46
C THR A 612 -45.70 46.16 24.40
N ALA A 613 -46.74 45.32 24.51
CA ALA A 613 -47.08 44.25 25.47
C ALA A 613 -48.06 43.20 24.85
N THR A 614 -48.05 42.01 25.45
CA THR A 614 -49.11 40.98 25.57
C THR A 614 -50.51 41.23 24.95
N LYS A 615 -51.01 40.26 24.15
CA LYS A 615 -52.03 39.28 24.62
C LYS A 615 -52.46 38.20 23.61
N LEU A 616 -52.77 37.02 24.18
CA LEU A 616 -53.82 36.05 23.83
C LEU A 616 -53.90 35.43 22.41
N SER A 617 -53.67 34.12 22.41
CA SER A 617 -54.32 33.08 21.60
C SER A 617 -55.84 32.97 21.96
N PRO A 618 -56.69 32.09 21.34
CA PRO A 618 -56.28 30.89 20.61
C PRO A 618 -57.20 30.36 19.46
N ARG A 619 -56.82 29.15 19.01
CA ARG A 619 -57.67 27.98 18.63
C ARG A 619 -58.10 27.73 17.17
N ASP A 620 -57.80 26.49 16.80
CA ASP A 620 -58.64 25.48 16.12
C ASP A 620 -58.63 25.31 14.58
N ASN A 621 -58.44 24.03 14.22
CA ASN A 621 -58.94 23.29 13.05
C ASN A 621 -58.30 23.49 11.66
N GLU A 622 -57.34 22.59 11.39
CA GLU A 622 -57.27 21.77 10.17
C GLU A 622 -58.61 21.03 9.85
N PRO A 623 -58.78 20.34 8.68
CA PRO A 623 -57.96 20.32 7.44
C PRO A 623 -58.79 20.43 6.13
N THR A 624 -58.15 20.14 4.98
CA THR A 624 -58.66 19.44 3.75
C THR A 624 -58.76 20.17 2.40
N TRP A 625 -58.60 19.36 1.33
CA TRP A 625 -58.92 19.56 -0.12
C TRP A 625 -57.84 20.24 -1.04
N PRO A 626 -57.83 19.94 -2.37
CA PRO A 626 -56.55 19.62 -3.06
C PRO A 626 -56.38 20.19 -4.50
N PHE A 627 -55.35 19.72 -5.21
CA PHE A 627 -55.17 19.66 -6.69
C PHE A 627 -55.47 20.91 -7.56
N ALA A 628 -54.43 21.47 -8.20
CA ALA A 628 -54.42 21.74 -9.65
C ALA A 628 -53.04 22.15 -10.20
N HIS A 629 -52.70 21.70 -11.42
CA HIS A 629 -51.66 22.31 -12.27
C HIS A 629 -52.29 23.39 -13.18
N PRO A 630 -51.50 24.38 -13.63
CA PRO A 630 -51.54 24.90 -15.00
C PRO A 630 -50.34 24.40 -15.83
N ALA A 631 -50.37 24.56 -17.16
CA ALA A 631 -49.42 23.87 -18.05
C ALA A 631 -49.07 24.65 -19.34
N ARG A 632 -48.04 24.14 -20.05
CA ARG A 632 -47.68 24.40 -21.48
C ARG A 632 -47.00 25.76 -21.78
N PRO A 633 -46.30 25.95 -22.94
CA PRO A 633 -46.36 25.14 -24.18
C PRO A 633 -45.03 24.54 -24.73
N ARG A 634 -45.17 23.77 -25.82
CA ARG A 634 -44.10 23.12 -26.64
C ARG A 634 -44.46 23.27 -28.13
N SER A 635 -43.46 23.46 -29.00
CA SER A 635 -43.50 23.18 -30.47
C SER A 635 -42.15 23.51 -31.13
N PRO A 636 -41.80 22.99 -32.33
CA PRO A 636 -41.78 21.57 -32.74
C PRO A 636 -40.48 21.17 -33.48
N PRO A 637 -40.17 19.87 -33.70
CA PRO A 637 -39.02 19.42 -34.50
C PRO A 637 -39.37 19.16 -35.98
N LEU A 638 -38.37 19.27 -36.88
CA LEU A 638 -38.48 18.95 -38.31
C LEU A 638 -38.30 17.45 -38.61
N ARG A 639 -38.78 17.00 -39.78
CA ARG A 639 -38.48 15.69 -40.39
C ARG A 639 -37.60 15.84 -41.64
N ILE A 640 -36.70 14.89 -41.85
CA ILE A 640 -36.25 14.43 -43.17
C ILE A 640 -36.31 12.89 -43.18
N HIS A 641 -36.61 12.28 -44.33
CA HIS A 641 -36.74 10.84 -44.52
C HIS A 641 -35.52 10.23 -45.24
N THR A 642 -35.12 9.03 -44.82
CA THR A 642 -34.62 7.93 -45.69
C THR A 642 -35.01 6.60 -45.05
N SER A 643 -34.89 5.49 -45.77
CA SER A 643 -35.53 4.20 -45.43
C SER A 643 -34.67 2.99 -45.79
N HIS A 644 -34.81 1.89 -45.05
CA HIS A 644 -35.01 0.53 -45.62
C HIS A 644 -35.49 -0.47 -44.54
N HIS A 645 -36.02 -1.62 -44.97
CA HIS A 645 -36.65 -2.64 -44.10
C HIS A 645 -35.74 -3.86 -43.84
N PRO A 646 -35.87 -4.53 -42.68
CA PRO A 646 -35.39 -5.90 -42.46
C PRO A 646 -36.46 -6.96 -42.88
N PRO A 647 -36.05 -8.19 -43.23
CA PRO A 647 -36.97 -9.28 -43.56
C PRO A 647 -37.53 -10.00 -42.30
N ARG A 648 -38.75 -10.56 -42.43
CA ARG A 648 -39.37 -11.48 -41.45
C ARG A 648 -38.98 -12.93 -41.73
N ILE A 649 -38.89 -13.73 -40.66
CA ILE A 649 -39.21 -15.17 -40.69
C ILE A 649 -40.19 -15.44 -39.53
N THR A 650 -41.15 -16.35 -39.72
CA THR A 650 -42.20 -16.70 -38.73
C THR A 650 -42.06 -18.15 -38.28
N PRO A 651 -42.48 -18.51 -37.06
CA PRO A 651 -42.27 -19.84 -36.49
C PRO A 651 -43.33 -20.85 -36.93
N GLN A 652 -43.02 -22.15 -36.75
CA GLN A 652 -44.02 -23.23 -36.73
C GLN A 652 -43.95 -24.01 -35.41
N THR A 653 -45.09 -24.59 -35.04
CA THR A 653 -45.37 -25.21 -33.74
C THR A 653 -45.51 -26.72 -33.84
N THR A 654 -45.09 -27.47 -32.81
CA THR A 654 -45.82 -28.65 -32.31
C THR A 654 -45.33 -29.10 -30.92
N ALA A 655 -46.25 -29.71 -30.16
CA ALA A 655 -46.02 -30.54 -28.96
C ALA A 655 -47.05 -31.70 -29.02
N PRO A 656 -46.88 -32.84 -28.30
CA PRO A 656 -47.53 -32.95 -26.97
C PRO A 656 -47.00 -34.00 -25.94
N ARG A 657 -47.20 -33.68 -24.64
CA ARG A 657 -47.72 -34.50 -23.50
C ARG A 657 -47.28 -35.97 -23.19
N LEU A 658 -46.93 -36.18 -21.89
CA LEU A 658 -47.35 -37.27 -20.97
C LEU A 658 -46.81 -38.73 -21.19
N SER A 659 -46.53 -39.60 -20.19
CA SER A 659 -46.72 -39.60 -18.71
C SER A 659 -45.66 -40.42 -17.91
N ALA A 660 -45.42 -40.02 -16.64
CA ALA A 660 -45.32 -40.82 -15.39
C ALA A 660 -44.27 -41.94 -15.10
N LEU A 661 -43.97 -42.05 -13.79
CA LEU A 661 -43.50 -43.20 -12.94
C LEU A 661 -42.02 -43.38 -12.51
N LEU A 662 -41.86 -43.33 -11.18
CA LEU A 662 -40.94 -44.06 -10.26
C LEU A 662 -39.47 -43.64 -10.02
N LEU A 663 -39.11 -43.73 -8.72
CA LEU A 663 -37.78 -43.63 -8.11
C LEU A 663 -37.04 -44.99 -8.19
N PRO A 664 -35.70 -45.04 -7.97
CA PRO A 664 -35.25 -45.50 -6.64
C PRO A 664 -33.96 -44.82 -6.09
N HIS A 665 -33.60 -45.19 -4.86
CA HIS A 665 -32.41 -44.76 -4.08
C HIS A 665 -31.09 -45.46 -4.50
N PRO A 666 -29.91 -44.99 -4.02
CA PRO A 666 -28.59 -45.44 -4.52
C PRO A 666 -28.09 -46.75 -3.92
N THR A 667 -27.08 -47.34 -4.56
CA THR A 667 -26.40 -48.57 -4.11
C THR A 667 -24.90 -48.37 -3.89
N HIS A 668 -24.39 -48.91 -2.79
CA HIS A 668 -22.96 -49.17 -2.62
C HIS A 668 -22.46 -50.19 -3.66
N ASN A 669 -21.16 -50.21 -3.91
CA ASN A 669 -20.48 -51.50 -4.10
C ASN A 669 -19.08 -51.52 -3.49
N ARG A 670 -18.66 -52.68 -2.98
CA ARG A 670 -17.31 -52.96 -2.49
C ARG A 670 -16.60 -53.84 -3.50
N HIS A 671 -15.27 -53.72 -3.60
CA HIS A 671 -14.42 -54.84 -3.98
C HIS A 671 -13.33 -55.07 -2.92
N THR A 672 -13.03 -56.33 -2.68
CA THR A 672 -12.07 -56.83 -1.67
C THR A 672 -11.39 -58.07 -2.22
N LEU A 673 -10.09 -58.24 -1.94
CA LEU A 673 -9.16 -59.38 -2.10
C LEU A 673 -7.77 -58.76 -2.40
N THR A 674 -6.64 -59.14 -1.81
CA THR A 674 -6.29 -60.18 -0.80
C THR A 674 -5.18 -59.67 0.14
N SER A 675 -5.14 -60.17 1.38
CA SER A 675 -3.98 -60.06 2.29
C SER A 675 -2.96 -61.19 2.05
N PRO A 676 -1.77 -61.13 2.67
CA PRO A 676 -1.55 -62.07 3.79
C PRO A 676 -0.66 -61.58 4.95
N LYS A 677 -1.10 -61.86 6.20
CA LYS A 677 -0.31 -62.28 7.42
C LYS A 677 0.85 -61.36 7.91
N MET A 678 1.20 -61.21 9.19
CA MET A 678 0.74 -61.59 10.56
C MET A 678 1.63 -60.77 11.55
N ALA A 679 1.38 -60.53 12.85
CA ALA A 679 0.37 -60.90 13.88
C ALA A 679 0.14 -59.62 14.77
N GLN A 680 -0.74 -59.48 15.79
CA GLN A 680 -0.96 -60.21 17.06
C GLN A 680 0.32 -60.32 17.94
N TYR A 681 0.41 -59.87 19.20
CA TYR A 681 -0.50 -59.30 20.23
C TYR A 681 0.14 -58.00 20.84
N GLY A 682 -0.44 -57.21 21.75
CA GLY A 682 -1.72 -57.19 22.49
C GLY A 682 -1.54 -56.37 23.79
N TYR A 683 -2.52 -55.54 24.18
CA TYR A 683 -2.37 -54.52 25.24
C TYR A 683 -3.14 -54.90 26.53
N ASN A 684 -2.55 -54.71 27.71
CA ASN A 684 -3.24 -54.47 28.99
C ASN A 684 -2.24 -54.20 30.14
N GLY A 685 -2.53 -53.24 31.03
CA GLY A 685 -1.76 -53.06 32.27
C GLY A 685 -1.69 -51.64 32.85
N THR A 686 -2.56 -51.34 33.82
CA THR A 686 -2.45 -50.25 34.82
C THR A 686 -3.19 -50.72 36.10
N PRO A 687 -3.08 -50.07 37.28
CA PRO A 687 -2.20 -48.96 37.71
C PRO A 687 -1.40 -49.27 39.01
N GLN A 688 -0.45 -48.40 39.41
CA GLN A 688 -0.22 -48.08 40.84
C GLN A 688 0.57 -46.77 41.10
N TYR A 689 0.57 -46.33 42.37
CA TYR A 689 1.09 -45.04 42.88
C TYR A 689 2.60 -45.03 43.16
N GLY A 690 3.22 -43.84 43.12
CA GLY A 690 4.50 -43.58 43.79
C GLY A 690 5.18 -42.24 43.45
N ALA A 691 5.47 -41.42 44.47
CA ALA A 691 6.32 -40.22 44.40
C ALA A 691 6.71 -39.76 45.83
N PRO A 692 7.77 -38.95 46.03
CA PRO A 692 8.94 -38.65 45.18
C PRO A 692 10.22 -39.33 45.76
N PRO A 693 11.45 -39.04 45.24
CA PRO A 693 12.21 -37.88 45.75
C PRO A 693 13.01 -37.14 44.66
N ALA A 694 13.61 -36.00 45.02
CA ALA A 694 14.46 -35.20 44.14
C ALA A 694 15.95 -35.30 44.54
N SER A 695 16.85 -35.40 43.55
CA SER A 695 18.18 -34.74 43.54
C SER A 695 19.00 -35.09 42.28
N ASN A 696 19.90 -34.18 41.89
CA ASN A 696 21.12 -34.40 41.10
C ASN A 696 20.98 -34.90 39.64
N LEU A 697 21.01 -33.95 38.70
CA LEU A 697 21.73 -34.12 37.43
C LEU A 697 22.89 -33.10 37.42
N GLN A 698 24.12 -33.60 37.51
CA GLN A 698 25.33 -32.79 37.31
C GLN A 698 25.82 -32.95 35.86
N PHE A 699 26.31 -31.86 35.28
CA PHE A 699 26.92 -31.85 33.95
C PHE A 699 28.29 -32.53 33.97
N TYR A 700 28.58 -33.33 32.94
CA TYR A 700 29.95 -33.78 32.62
C TYR A 700 30.36 -33.29 31.23
N PRO A 701 31.49 -32.56 31.10
CA PRO A 701 32.05 -32.10 29.82
C PRO A 701 33.12 -33.08 29.28
N SER A 702 33.81 -32.66 28.19
CA SER A 702 35.02 -33.22 27.54
C SER A 702 34.77 -33.99 26.24
N SER A 703 35.64 -33.96 25.21
CA SER A 703 36.71 -33.01 24.82
C SER A 703 37.35 -33.44 23.49
N PHE A 704 37.79 -32.51 22.64
CA PHE A 704 38.81 -32.74 21.59
C PHE A 704 39.70 -31.50 21.47
N THR A 705 40.99 -31.66 21.13
CA THR A 705 42.01 -30.63 21.33
C THR A 705 42.95 -30.38 20.14
N GLY A 706 42.82 -29.18 19.55
CA GLY A 706 43.93 -28.34 19.05
C GLY A 706 44.59 -28.67 17.71
N PRO A 707 45.47 -27.78 17.20
CA PRO A 707 45.92 -26.52 17.80
C PRO A 707 45.59 -25.26 16.96
N VAL A 708 45.09 -24.19 17.59
CA VAL A 708 45.13 -22.80 17.05
C VAL A 708 45.35 -21.81 18.19
N SER A 709 46.51 -21.16 18.23
CA SER A 709 46.85 -20.06 19.16
C SER A 709 48.18 -19.43 18.73
N GLY A 710 48.37 -18.12 18.65
CA GLY A 710 47.49 -16.96 18.83
C GLY A 710 48.25 -15.72 18.32
N HIS A 711 47.67 -14.54 18.16
CA HIS A 711 47.59 -13.45 19.17
C HIS A 711 47.34 -12.14 18.38
N SER A 712 46.82 -11.02 18.89
CA SER A 712 46.28 -10.67 20.22
C SER A 712 45.54 -9.33 20.12
N THR A 713 44.50 -9.12 20.93
CA THR A 713 43.96 -7.78 21.24
C THR A 713 44.45 -7.31 22.62
N PRO A 714 44.93 -6.07 22.75
CA PRO A 714 44.93 -5.34 24.02
C PRO A 714 43.54 -4.73 24.29
N PHE A 715 43.24 -4.41 25.55
CA PHE A 715 41.90 -4.03 26.00
C PHE A 715 41.93 -2.69 26.75
N GLN A 716 40.88 -1.88 26.57
CA GLN A 716 40.53 -0.65 27.31
C GLN A 716 41.52 0.53 27.34
N ALA A 717 40.96 1.73 27.16
CA ALA A 717 41.54 2.98 27.65
C ALA A 717 40.43 3.91 28.17
N ASN A 718 40.01 3.70 29.43
CA ASN A 718 39.46 4.81 30.22
C ASN A 718 40.64 5.70 30.68
N TYR A 719 40.40 7.01 30.87
CA TYR A 719 41.36 8.07 31.16
C TYR A 719 42.70 7.66 31.84
N GLY A 720 43.83 7.89 31.16
CA GLY A 720 45.18 7.82 31.77
C GLY A 720 46.33 7.92 30.74
N ALA A 721 47.46 8.56 31.13
CA ALA A 721 48.70 8.71 30.33
C ALA A 721 49.93 8.61 31.28
N PRO A 722 51.22 8.57 30.84
CA PRO A 722 51.79 8.68 29.48
C PRO A 722 52.98 7.71 29.12
N THR A 723 53.68 7.97 27.98
CA THR A 723 55.12 7.67 27.61
C THR A 723 55.64 6.32 27.02
N SER A 724 55.93 6.32 25.69
CA SER A 724 57.20 5.99 24.93
C SER A 724 57.84 4.58 24.65
N SER A 725 57.93 4.24 23.33
CA SER A 725 59.13 3.90 22.47
C SER A 725 59.80 2.49 22.19
N TYR A 726 59.62 1.97 20.95
CA TYR A 726 60.61 1.48 19.91
C TYR A 726 61.30 0.03 19.89
N PRO A 727 61.94 -0.52 18.77
CA PRO A 727 61.53 -1.84 18.16
C PRO A 727 62.59 -2.89 17.59
N SER A 728 62.08 -4.01 16.99
CA SER A 728 62.50 -4.75 15.71
C SER A 728 63.51 -5.95 15.62
N THR A 729 63.30 -6.94 14.68
CA THR A 729 64.28 -7.63 13.72
C THR A 729 63.92 -9.11 13.21
N TYR A 730 64.58 -9.61 12.14
CA TYR A 730 64.33 -10.73 11.13
C TYR A 730 64.70 -12.24 11.43
N GLY A 731 64.32 -13.21 10.53
CA GLY A 731 64.84 -14.62 10.41
C GLY A 731 64.33 -15.48 9.20
N ALA A 732 64.96 -16.65 8.82
CA ALA A 732 64.57 -17.58 7.69
C ALA A 732 65.30 -18.99 7.64
N GLY A 733 64.91 -19.97 6.76
CA GLY A 733 65.61 -21.29 6.54
C GLY A 733 64.93 -22.36 5.59
N PHE A 734 65.63 -23.48 5.22
CA PHE A 734 65.31 -24.49 4.14
C PHE A 734 65.95 -25.92 4.42
N SER A 735 65.76 -27.10 3.76
CA SER A 735 64.73 -27.76 2.87
C SER A 735 65.12 -29.22 2.39
N ALA A 736 64.16 -30.05 1.88
CA ALA A 736 64.30 -31.17 0.87
C ALA A 736 64.95 -32.56 1.24
N PRO A 737 64.87 -33.67 0.43
CA PRO A 737 63.86 -34.15 -0.57
C PRO A 737 63.52 -35.68 -0.61
N GLY A 738 62.53 -36.08 -1.43
CA GLY A 738 62.29 -37.45 -1.98
C GLY A 738 60.80 -37.73 -2.32
N VAL A 739 60.34 -38.70 -3.14
CA VAL A 739 60.90 -39.67 -4.14
C VAL A 739 59.78 -39.95 -5.21
N THR A 740 60.04 -40.60 -6.36
CA THR A 740 59.22 -40.46 -7.60
C THR A 740 58.87 -41.72 -8.42
N GLY A 741 57.81 -41.63 -9.25
CA GLY A 741 57.49 -42.50 -10.41
C GLY A 741 56.88 -41.70 -11.58
N GLN A 742 56.98 -42.20 -12.83
CA GLN A 742 56.78 -41.43 -14.10
C GLN A 742 55.57 -41.89 -14.95
N MET A 743 55.15 -41.25 -16.07
CA MET A 743 55.05 -39.82 -16.50
C MET A 743 54.53 -39.76 -17.96
N GLY A 744 53.75 -38.73 -18.34
CA GLY A 744 53.41 -38.37 -19.74
C GLY A 744 51.92 -38.02 -19.93
N VAL A 745 51.51 -37.06 -20.78
CA VAL A 745 52.23 -36.16 -21.70
C VAL A 745 51.53 -34.78 -21.69
N GLY A 746 52.30 -33.68 -21.74
CA GLY A 746 51.77 -32.31 -21.86
C GLY A 746 52.67 -31.30 -21.14
N SER A 747 53.10 -30.24 -21.84
CA SER A 747 54.15 -29.32 -21.33
C SER A 747 53.78 -27.86 -21.50
N SER A 748 53.44 -27.20 -20.38
CA SER A 748 53.90 -25.83 -20.10
C SER A 748 53.89 -25.58 -18.60
N GLY A 749 54.93 -24.93 -18.08
CA GLY A 749 55.04 -24.53 -16.66
C GLY A 749 55.30 -23.04 -16.57
N LEU A 750 54.44 -22.30 -15.86
CA LEU A 750 54.51 -20.85 -15.74
C LEU A 750 55.74 -20.38 -14.93
N ARG A 751 56.23 -19.18 -15.24
CA ARG A 751 57.36 -18.56 -14.54
C ARG A 751 56.91 -17.92 -13.23
N THR A 752 57.62 -18.19 -12.14
CA THR A 752 57.36 -17.53 -10.84
C THR A 752 58.19 -16.26 -10.65
N GLY A 753 57.53 -15.16 -10.27
CA GLY A 753 58.16 -13.88 -9.92
C GLY A 753 57.20 -12.69 -10.03
N TRP A 754 57.56 -11.52 -9.47
CA TRP A 754 56.73 -10.29 -9.47
C TRP A 754 56.05 -10.00 -10.82
N LEU A 755 56.79 -10.11 -11.93
CA LEU A 755 56.29 -9.75 -13.25
C LEU A 755 55.24 -10.72 -13.82
N ALA A 756 55.13 -11.94 -13.29
CA ALA A 756 54.08 -12.88 -13.68
C ALA A 756 52.70 -12.43 -13.15
N ALA A 757 52.64 -11.71 -12.02
CA ALA A 757 51.40 -11.17 -11.46
C ALA A 757 50.78 -10.03 -12.29
N PHE A 758 51.48 -9.59 -13.35
CA PHE A 758 51.00 -8.62 -14.34
C PHE A 758 50.83 -9.25 -15.75
N GLY A 759 50.92 -10.58 -15.85
CA GLY A 759 50.67 -11.33 -17.08
C GLY A 759 49.19 -11.69 -17.25
N THR A 760 48.81 -12.08 -18.47
CA THR A 760 47.45 -12.52 -18.82
C THR A 760 47.29 -14.05 -18.88
N GLU A 761 48.25 -14.80 -18.34
CA GLU A 761 48.24 -16.27 -18.32
C GLU A 761 47.70 -16.78 -16.98
N GLY A 762 46.44 -17.22 -16.95
CA GLY A 762 45.80 -17.92 -15.83
C GLY A 762 45.82 -19.44 -15.99
N TYR A 763 45.24 -20.16 -15.03
CA TYR A 763 44.99 -21.61 -15.15
C TYR A 763 43.87 -21.91 -16.17
N GLU A 764 43.88 -23.08 -16.80
CA GLU A 764 42.79 -23.51 -17.68
C GLU A 764 41.46 -23.62 -16.90
N GLY A 765 40.59 -22.62 -17.07
CA GLY A 765 39.25 -22.56 -16.46
C GLY A 765 38.99 -21.30 -15.62
N GLU A 766 40.00 -20.49 -15.30
CA GLU A 766 39.84 -19.29 -14.46
C GLU A 766 40.17 -18.00 -15.25
N PRO A 767 39.39 -16.91 -15.09
CA PRO A 767 39.69 -15.64 -15.73
C PRO A 767 40.94 -14.98 -15.10
N PRO A 768 41.76 -14.24 -15.88
CA PRO A 768 42.96 -13.59 -15.36
C PRO A 768 42.63 -12.53 -14.30
N LEU A 769 43.50 -12.39 -13.29
CA LEU A 769 43.28 -11.58 -12.08
C LEU A 769 42.81 -10.12 -12.32
N LEU A 770 43.20 -9.51 -13.43
CA LEU A 770 42.79 -8.14 -13.80
C LEU A 770 41.31 -8.05 -14.22
N GLU A 771 40.73 -9.15 -14.71
CA GLU A 771 39.32 -9.26 -15.08
C GLU A 771 38.43 -9.42 -13.83
N GLU A 772 38.88 -10.16 -12.80
CA GLU A 772 38.25 -10.13 -11.46
C GLU A 772 38.29 -8.74 -10.81
N LEU A 773 39.36 -7.97 -11.06
CA LEU A 773 39.49 -6.57 -10.63
C LEU A 773 38.70 -5.58 -11.51
N GLY A 774 37.90 -6.06 -12.47
CA GLY A 774 36.99 -5.24 -13.28
C GLY A 774 37.63 -4.51 -14.46
N VAL A 775 38.77 -5.00 -14.98
CA VAL A 775 39.51 -4.42 -16.11
C VAL A 775 39.51 -5.39 -17.29
N ASN A 776 38.55 -5.26 -18.20
CA ASN A 776 38.39 -6.21 -19.30
C ASN A 776 39.08 -5.72 -20.58
N PHE A 777 40.32 -6.15 -20.82
CA PHE A 777 41.10 -5.72 -21.99
C PHE A 777 40.46 -6.03 -23.35
N GLY A 778 39.60 -7.05 -23.44
CA GLY A 778 38.81 -7.34 -24.63
C GLY A 778 37.75 -6.25 -24.89
N HIS A 779 36.93 -5.95 -23.89
CA HIS A 779 35.92 -4.90 -23.97
C HIS A 779 36.52 -3.49 -24.07
N ILE A 780 37.63 -3.19 -23.36
CA ILE A 780 38.39 -1.94 -23.52
C ILE A 780 38.81 -1.76 -24.99
N LYS A 781 39.40 -2.79 -25.62
CA LYS A 781 39.82 -2.75 -27.02
C LYS A 781 38.63 -2.59 -27.96
N MET A 782 37.54 -3.31 -27.75
CA MET A 782 36.31 -3.22 -28.56
C MET A 782 35.68 -1.82 -28.48
N LYS A 783 35.39 -1.32 -27.27
CA LYS A 783 34.80 0.02 -27.05
C LYS A 783 35.69 1.13 -27.62
N THR A 784 37.02 1.02 -27.45
CA THR A 784 38.01 1.96 -28.01
C THR A 784 38.01 1.96 -29.55
N LEU A 785 38.01 0.78 -30.19
CA LEU A 785 38.00 0.68 -31.66
C LEU A 785 36.66 1.15 -32.27
N ALA A 786 35.53 0.90 -31.60
CA ALA A 786 34.22 1.39 -32.03
C ALA A 786 34.13 2.93 -31.99
N VAL A 787 34.75 3.58 -30.99
CA VAL A 787 34.84 5.06 -30.97
C VAL A 787 35.77 5.59 -32.06
N LEU A 788 36.90 4.91 -32.33
CA LEU A 788 37.86 5.32 -33.35
C LEU A 788 37.42 5.04 -34.79
N ASN A 789 36.40 4.21 -35.02
CA ASN A 789 35.81 3.95 -36.33
C ASN A 789 34.27 4.16 -36.34
N PRO A 790 33.79 5.41 -36.40
CA PRO A 790 32.36 5.74 -36.35
C PRO A 790 31.56 5.28 -37.60
N PHE A 791 32.24 4.76 -38.62
CA PHE A 791 31.61 4.19 -39.82
C PHE A 791 31.63 2.64 -39.84
N GLY A 792 32.19 2.00 -38.80
CA GLY A 792 32.08 0.56 -38.59
C GLY A 792 30.72 0.16 -38.04
N GLY A 793 30.27 -1.06 -38.37
CA GLY A 793 29.16 -1.68 -37.65
C GLY A 793 29.54 -1.92 -36.18
N MET A 794 28.65 -1.55 -35.26
CA MET A 794 28.87 -1.75 -33.82
C MET A 794 28.24 -3.07 -33.37
N ASP A 795 28.90 -3.75 -32.44
CA ASP A 795 28.36 -4.95 -31.81
C ASP A 795 27.14 -4.60 -30.94
N ARG A 796 26.14 -5.49 -30.90
CA ARG A 796 24.94 -5.33 -30.06
C ARG A 796 25.26 -5.50 -28.56
N HIS A 797 26.28 -6.28 -28.23
CA HIS A 797 26.70 -6.56 -26.85
C HIS A 797 27.71 -5.54 -26.29
N ILE A 798 28.00 -4.46 -27.03
CA ILE A 798 29.01 -3.45 -26.66
C ILE A 798 28.71 -2.73 -25.32
N MET A 799 27.45 -2.71 -24.88
CA MET A 799 27.00 -2.08 -23.63
C MET A 799 26.74 -3.04 -22.46
N ASP A 800 26.86 -4.36 -22.65
CA ASP A 800 26.52 -5.33 -21.61
C ASP A 800 27.51 -5.29 -20.43
N ASP A 801 28.78 -5.02 -20.73
CA ASP A 801 29.86 -4.87 -19.75
C ASP A 801 30.00 -3.44 -19.20
N SER A 802 30.40 -3.34 -17.92
CA SER A 802 30.48 -2.11 -17.13
C SER A 802 31.92 -1.59 -16.89
N ASP A 803 32.93 -1.96 -17.70
CA ASP A 803 34.31 -1.45 -17.54
C ASP A 803 34.35 0.09 -17.39
N VAL A 804 34.85 0.54 -16.24
CA VAL A 804 35.08 1.96 -15.91
C VAL A 804 36.57 2.33 -15.94
N ALA A 805 37.46 1.35 -16.12
CA ALA A 805 38.91 1.53 -16.07
C ALA A 805 39.43 2.29 -17.29
N GLY A 806 38.97 1.95 -18.50
CA GLY A 806 39.24 2.73 -19.71
C GLY A 806 38.77 4.19 -19.61
N PRO A 807 37.49 4.44 -19.26
CA PRO A 807 36.94 5.77 -18.98
C PRO A 807 37.76 6.58 -17.98
N VAL A 808 38.09 6.01 -16.81
CA VAL A 808 38.90 6.69 -15.78
C VAL A 808 40.30 7.01 -16.30
N LEU A 809 40.92 6.10 -17.06
CA LEU A 809 42.21 6.35 -17.71
C LEU A 809 42.13 7.51 -18.72
N PHE A 810 41.09 7.58 -19.55
CA PHE A 810 40.94 8.68 -20.51
C PHE A 810 40.63 10.02 -19.85
N PHE A 811 39.79 10.06 -18.81
CA PHE A 811 39.59 11.27 -18.00
C PHE A 811 40.88 11.70 -17.27
N PHE A 812 41.67 10.75 -16.76
CA PHE A 812 42.96 11.04 -16.12
C PHE A 812 44.00 11.55 -17.13
N VAL A 813 44.08 10.98 -18.33
CA VAL A 813 44.94 11.49 -19.41
C VAL A 813 44.48 12.88 -19.87
N PHE A 814 43.17 13.12 -20.01
CA PHE A 814 42.64 14.44 -20.35
C PHE A 814 43.01 15.49 -19.27
N GLY A 815 42.70 15.18 -18.01
CA GLY A 815 42.98 16.06 -16.87
C GLY A 815 44.47 16.35 -16.65
N THR A 816 45.32 15.33 -16.75
CA THR A 816 46.78 15.52 -16.62
C THR A 816 47.38 16.31 -17.78
N ARG A 817 46.87 16.19 -19.02
CA ARG A 817 47.33 17.03 -20.14
C ARG A 817 46.82 18.46 -20.07
N LEU A 818 45.61 18.71 -19.56
CA LEU A 818 45.17 20.06 -19.18
C LEU A 818 46.04 20.66 -18.06
N ALA A 819 46.39 19.88 -17.04
CA ALA A 819 47.26 20.33 -15.94
C ALA A 819 48.67 20.74 -16.41
N VAL A 820 49.18 20.13 -17.49
CA VAL A 820 50.45 20.51 -18.15
C VAL A 820 50.35 21.84 -18.91
N LEU A 821 49.14 22.31 -19.26
CA LEU A 821 48.93 23.55 -20.05
C LEU A 821 48.57 24.81 -19.23
N GLY A 822 48.06 24.70 -17.99
CA GLY A 822 47.48 25.87 -17.31
C GLY A 822 47.29 25.78 -15.79
N THR A 823 48.36 26.07 -15.03
CA THR A 823 48.33 26.09 -13.56
C THR A 823 47.66 27.33 -12.99
N LEU A 824 46.33 27.33 -12.87
CA LEU A 824 45.57 28.03 -11.81
C LEU A 824 44.10 27.57 -11.75
N LEU A 825 43.48 27.33 -12.92
CA LEU A 825 42.05 27.00 -13.04
C LEU A 825 41.66 25.69 -12.36
N LEU A 826 42.52 24.68 -12.37
CA LEU A 826 42.27 23.37 -11.74
C LEU A 826 41.91 23.50 -10.25
N HIS A 827 42.57 24.41 -9.53
CA HIS A 827 42.33 24.64 -8.11
C HIS A 827 40.99 25.34 -7.83
N THR A 828 40.49 26.10 -8.80
CA THR A 828 39.18 26.76 -8.74
C THR A 828 38.04 25.77 -9.05
N ILE A 829 38.26 24.86 -10.01
CA ILE A 829 37.28 23.83 -10.39
C ILE A 829 37.08 22.81 -9.26
N LEU A 830 38.16 22.33 -8.63
CA LEU A 830 38.07 21.46 -7.45
C LEU A 830 37.34 22.13 -6.27
N SER A 831 37.49 23.45 -6.12
CA SER A 831 36.79 24.26 -5.11
C SER A 831 35.32 24.56 -5.43
N LEU A 832 34.85 24.23 -6.65
CA LEU A 832 33.45 24.40 -7.07
C LEU A 832 32.68 23.07 -7.14
N MET A 833 33.37 21.93 -7.07
CA MET A 833 32.76 20.60 -7.01
C MET A 833 32.84 19.96 -5.60
N SER A 834 33.27 20.72 -4.59
CA SER A 834 33.23 20.35 -3.18
C SER A 834 32.10 21.12 -2.47
N PRO A 835 31.25 20.46 -1.66
CA PRO A 835 30.13 21.13 -1.00
C PRO A 835 30.62 22.05 0.14
N PRO A 836 29.91 23.17 0.43
CA PRO A 836 30.36 24.14 1.43
C PRO A 836 30.21 23.59 2.85
N LEU A 837 31.32 23.20 3.46
CA LEU A 837 31.39 22.83 4.87
C LEU A 837 31.18 24.06 5.76
N SER A 838 30.10 24.06 6.54
CA SER A 838 29.99 24.94 7.71
C SER A 838 30.86 24.38 8.84
N PRO A 839 31.65 25.20 9.57
CA PRO A 839 32.63 24.67 10.51
C PRO A 839 32.00 24.38 11.88
N GLY A 840 32.32 23.21 12.46
CA GLY A 840 32.41 23.09 13.91
C GLY A 840 31.38 22.25 14.65
N GLU A 841 31.23 20.98 14.29
CA GLU A 841 31.34 19.92 15.31
C GLU A 841 31.91 18.63 14.66
N MET A 842 32.94 18.04 15.25
CA MET A 842 33.68 16.89 14.71
C MET A 842 33.77 15.77 15.75
N ALA A 843 33.33 14.56 15.38
CA ALA A 843 33.67 13.32 16.09
C ALA A 843 33.75 12.14 15.09
N SER A 844 34.96 11.60 14.99
CA SER A 844 35.53 10.56 14.11
C SER A 844 34.66 9.37 13.62
N PRO A 845 35.08 8.69 12.52
CA PRO A 845 34.36 7.56 11.92
C PRO A 845 34.92 6.17 12.29
N GLU A 846 34.11 5.11 12.15
CA GLU A 846 34.63 3.75 11.94
C GLU A 846 33.68 2.85 11.14
N HIS A 847 34.27 1.99 10.30
CA HIS A 847 33.76 0.82 9.56
C HIS A 847 32.40 0.84 8.82
N ALA A 848 32.48 0.77 7.48
CA ALA A 848 31.44 0.22 6.62
C ALA A 848 32.06 -0.80 5.64
N HIS A 849 31.61 -2.08 5.68
CA HIS A 849 31.90 -3.10 4.67
C HIS A 849 30.95 -4.30 4.78
N ALA A 850 30.09 -4.51 3.76
CA ALA A 850 29.78 -5.80 3.09
C ALA A 850 28.37 -5.77 2.43
N PRO A 851 28.24 -6.00 1.11
CA PRO A 851 26.95 -6.22 0.45
C PRO A 851 26.62 -7.72 0.29
N PRO A 852 25.34 -8.14 0.40
CA PRO A 852 24.88 -9.47 -0.04
C PRO A 852 24.93 -9.63 -1.58
N ARG A 853 24.92 -10.88 -2.06
CA ARG A 853 24.96 -11.26 -3.49
C ARG A 853 23.70 -12.05 -3.91
N GLY A 854 23.29 -11.88 -5.17
CA GLY A 854 22.24 -12.67 -5.88
C GLY A 854 21.00 -11.82 -6.19
N SER A 855 20.65 -11.42 -7.42
CA SER A 855 20.46 -12.15 -8.71
C SER A 855 19.24 -13.10 -8.68
N SER A 856 18.34 -13.14 -9.67
CA SER A 856 18.25 -12.52 -11.03
C SER A 856 16.74 -12.38 -11.42
N HIS A 857 16.28 -11.75 -12.52
CA HIS A 857 16.89 -11.22 -13.75
C HIS A 857 16.27 -9.86 -14.13
N PHE A 858 17.09 -8.93 -14.64
CA PHE A 858 16.64 -7.90 -15.59
C PHE A 858 17.67 -7.83 -16.73
N SER A 859 17.23 -7.92 -17.98
CA SER A 859 18.10 -7.84 -19.14
C SER A 859 18.32 -6.37 -19.56
N SER A 860 19.51 -6.10 -20.12
CA SER A 860 19.81 -4.97 -21.04
C SER A 860 19.34 -3.55 -20.66
N THR A 861 19.06 -3.27 -19.38
CA THR A 861 18.67 -1.94 -18.90
C THR A 861 19.88 -1.04 -18.63
N LEU A 862 19.70 0.27 -18.91
CA LEU A 862 20.73 1.31 -18.78
C LEU A 862 21.09 1.60 -17.32
N THR A 863 22.12 0.95 -16.80
CA THR A 863 22.67 1.25 -15.47
C THR A 863 23.64 2.44 -15.52
N TYR A 864 23.72 3.20 -14.43
CA TYR A 864 24.64 4.34 -14.28
C TYR A 864 26.11 4.01 -14.69
N PRO A 865 26.75 2.91 -14.22
CA PRO A 865 28.12 2.58 -14.64
C PRO A 865 28.24 2.24 -16.14
N ARG A 866 27.26 1.56 -16.75
CA ARG A 866 27.26 1.32 -18.22
C ARG A 866 27.16 2.63 -19.01
N SER A 867 26.30 3.54 -18.57
CA SER A 867 26.17 4.88 -19.18
C SER A 867 27.45 5.70 -19.02
N ALA A 868 28.05 5.73 -17.83
CA ALA A 868 29.33 6.40 -17.57
C ALA A 868 30.48 5.78 -18.40
N SER A 869 30.47 4.45 -18.58
CA SER A 869 31.42 3.73 -19.43
C SER A 869 31.37 4.27 -20.87
N VAL A 870 30.21 4.19 -21.53
CA VAL A 870 30.03 4.67 -22.91
C VAL A 870 30.42 6.14 -23.07
N LEU A 871 29.99 7.00 -22.13
CA LEU A 871 30.29 8.43 -22.17
C LEU A 871 31.80 8.73 -22.08
N GLY A 872 32.54 7.98 -21.25
CA GLY A 872 33.98 8.14 -21.08
C GLY A 872 34.80 7.62 -22.26
N TYR A 873 34.46 6.46 -22.84
CA TYR A 873 35.11 5.99 -24.09
C TYR A 873 34.91 6.99 -25.23
N CYS A 874 33.70 7.54 -25.37
CA CYS A 874 33.39 8.48 -26.43
C CYS A 874 34.09 9.84 -26.30
N LEU A 875 34.78 10.14 -25.18
CA LEU A 875 35.61 11.34 -25.01
C LEU A 875 36.94 11.27 -25.82
N LEU A 876 37.36 10.08 -26.26
CA LEU A 876 38.69 9.85 -26.86
C LEU A 876 39.07 10.81 -28.01
N PRO A 877 38.18 11.21 -28.95
CA PRO A 877 38.52 12.22 -29.96
C PRO A 877 38.93 13.59 -29.37
N LEU A 878 38.29 14.02 -28.28
CA LEU A 878 38.66 15.25 -27.56
C LEU A 878 39.97 15.10 -26.79
N VAL A 879 40.33 13.89 -26.33
CA VAL A 879 41.66 13.60 -25.77
C VAL A 879 42.75 13.77 -26.83
N LEU A 880 42.52 13.31 -28.07
CA LEU A 880 43.45 13.50 -29.19
C LEU A 880 43.61 14.98 -29.56
N VAL A 881 42.52 15.76 -29.56
CA VAL A 881 42.58 17.22 -29.76
C VAL A 881 43.35 17.93 -28.64
N ALA A 882 43.14 17.55 -27.37
CA ALA A 882 43.89 18.10 -26.25
C ALA A 882 45.38 17.77 -26.31
N ILE A 883 45.75 16.58 -26.80
CA ILE A 883 47.16 16.21 -27.06
C ILE A 883 47.77 17.05 -28.19
N LEU A 884 47.04 17.28 -29.30
CA LEU A 884 47.52 18.14 -30.38
C LEU A 884 47.67 19.61 -29.91
N GLY A 885 46.79 20.06 -29.00
CA GLY A 885 46.84 21.38 -28.37
C GLY A 885 48.10 21.69 -27.55
N ILE A 886 48.91 20.68 -27.23
CA ILE A 886 50.25 20.84 -26.64
C ILE A 886 51.23 21.40 -27.69
N VAL A 887 51.07 21.00 -28.96
CA VAL A 887 52.02 21.25 -30.06
C VAL A 887 51.56 22.39 -30.97
N VAL A 888 50.25 22.57 -31.16
CA VAL A 888 49.64 23.58 -32.03
C VAL A 888 48.62 24.39 -31.22
N PRO A 889 48.69 25.73 -31.18
CA PRO A 889 47.69 26.53 -30.49
C PRO A 889 46.31 26.39 -31.17
N LEU A 890 45.26 26.14 -30.38
CA LEU A 890 43.91 25.87 -30.87
C LEU A 890 42.98 27.10 -30.78
N ASP A 891 43.53 28.28 -30.54
CA ASP A 891 42.81 29.54 -30.32
C ASP A 891 42.42 30.27 -31.63
N GLY A 892 42.91 29.80 -32.78
CA GLY A 892 42.53 30.22 -34.13
C GLY A 892 41.51 29.30 -34.82
N PHE A 893 41.05 29.69 -36.01
CA PHE A 893 39.99 29.00 -36.79
C PHE A 893 40.18 27.47 -36.92
N PHE A 894 41.41 27.02 -37.16
CA PHE A 894 41.76 25.60 -37.25
C PHE A 894 41.42 24.82 -35.96
N GLY A 895 41.70 25.41 -34.79
CA GLY A 895 41.43 24.77 -33.49
C GLY A 895 39.93 24.72 -33.16
N TYR A 896 39.17 25.78 -33.45
CA TYR A 896 37.70 25.75 -33.33
C TYR A 896 37.09 24.71 -34.27
N LEU A 897 37.55 24.62 -35.52
CA LEU A 897 37.06 23.64 -36.50
C LEU A 897 37.37 22.19 -36.05
N LEU A 898 38.62 21.91 -35.68
CA LEU A 898 39.05 20.58 -35.24
C LEU A 898 38.31 20.14 -33.96
N THR A 899 38.14 21.04 -33.00
CA THR A 899 37.42 20.74 -31.76
C THR A 899 35.93 20.54 -32.02
N SER A 900 35.32 21.30 -32.94
CA SER A 900 33.92 21.11 -33.34
C SER A 900 33.70 19.76 -34.01
N LEU A 901 34.61 19.34 -34.89
CA LEU A 901 34.60 18.01 -35.49
C LEU A 901 34.75 16.90 -34.43
N ALA A 902 35.61 17.10 -33.43
CA ALA A 902 35.74 16.17 -32.31
C ALA A 902 34.46 16.09 -31.44
N ILE A 903 33.82 17.22 -31.11
CA ILE A 903 32.53 17.22 -30.36
C ILE A 903 31.46 16.46 -31.15
N VAL A 904 31.35 16.71 -32.46
CA VAL A 904 30.41 15.99 -33.34
C VAL A 904 30.72 14.49 -33.36
N TRP A 905 31.99 14.09 -33.44
CA TRP A 905 32.41 12.68 -33.38
C TRP A 905 32.04 12.02 -32.04
N CYS A 906 32.38 12.66 -30.90
CA CYS A 906 32.03 12.16 -29.56
C CYS A 906 30.51 11.96 -29.41
N SER A 907 29.73 12.94 -29.88
CA SER A 907 28.27 12.95 -29.83
C SER A 907 27.63 11.95 -30.79
N TYR A 908 28.23 11.73 -31.97
CA TYR A 908 27.78 10.75 -32.93
C TYR A 908 28.02 9.32 -32.43
N SER A 909 29.22 9.00 -31.93
CA SER A 909 29.56 7.67 -31.40
C SER A 909 28.70 7.31 -30.18
N SER A 910 28.57 8.22 -29.20
CA SER A 910 27.74 8.00 -28.00
C SER A 910 26.27 7.82 -28.33
N SER A 911 25.66 8.74 -29.11
CA SER A 911 24.25 8.61 -29.52
C SER A 911 23.99 7.38 -30.39
N SER A 912 24.98 6.94 -31.18
CA SER A 912 24.91 5.66 -31.89
C SER A 912 24.79 4.50 -30.89
N MET A 913 25.74 4.37 -29.96
CA MET A 913 25.77 3.26 -28.99
C MET A 913 24.48 3.19 -28.16
N PHE A 914 23.99 4.33 -27.65
CA PHE A 914 22.73 4.37 -26.90
C PHE A 914 21.49 3.96 -27.71
N THR A 915 21.49 4.10 -29.04
CA THR A 915 20.33 3.69 -29.87
C THR A 915 20.36 2.25 -30.38
N VAL A 916 21.50 1.55 -30.34
CA VAL A 916 21.59 0.13 -30.73
C VAL A 916 20.93 -0.81 -29.71
N VAL A 917 20.87 -0.41 -28.43
CA VAL A 917 20.18 -1.17 -27.36
C VAL A 917 18.65 -1.23 -27.58
N GLY A 918 18.09 -0.37 -28.44
CA GLY A 918 16.66 -0.27 -28.71
C GLY A 918 16.09 -1.25 -29.75
N GLU A 919 16.89 -2.14 -30.34
CA GLU A 919 16.44 -3.05 -31.41
C GLU A 919 16.44 -4.53 -30.99
N TYR A 920 15.31 -4.99 -30.42
CA TYR A 920 15.00 -6.41 -30.19
C TYR A 920 13.97 -6.93 -31.21
N PRO A 921 14.37 -7.73 -32.22
CA PRO A 921 13.46 -8.53 -33.03
C PRO A 921 13.16 -9.86 -32.30
N TRP A 922 11.88 -10.12 -32.00
CA TRP A 922 11.44 -11.40 -31.46
C TRP A 922 11.19 -12.41 -32.59
N GLU A 923 12.17 -13.27 -32.91
CA GLU A 923 11.98 -14.39 -33.83
C GLU A 923 11.90 -15.74 -33.10
N PHE A 924 10.67 -16.17 -32.77
CA PHE A 924 10.31 -17.59 -32.63
C PHE A 924 8.79 -17.75 -32.83
N GLY A 925 8.36 -18.66 -33.72
CA GLY A 925 6.94 -18.98 -33.94
C GLY A 925 6.31 -18.50 -35.25
N LYS A 926 7.03 -18.60 -36.38
CA LYS A 926 6.55 -18.16 -37.70
C LYS A 926 5.85 -19.27 -38.48
N GLU A 927 4.53 -19.45 -38.30
CA GLU A 927 3.70 -20.10 -39.32
C GLU A 927 2.25 -19.56 -39.39
N ARG A 928 1.92 -18.97 -40.56
CA ARG A 928 0.57 -18.71 -41.09
C ARG A 928 -0.43 -17.89 -40.25
N MET A 929 -0.43 -16.58 -40.48
CA MET A 929 -1.50 -15.92 -41.25
C MET A 929 -0.96 -14.61 -41.87
N GLU A 930 -1.31 -14.33 -43.12
CA GLU A 930 -0.95 -13.09 -43.82
C GLU A 930 -2.16 -12.14 -43.84
N ASN A 931 -2.00 -10.92 -43.34
CA ASN A 931 -2.75 -9.71 -43.67
C ASN A 931 -2.04 -8.52 -42.98
N GLU A 932 -1.48 -7.59 -43.75
CA GLU A 932 -0.74 -6.42 -43.24
C GLU A 932 -1.70 -5.51 -42.46
N GLU A 933 -1.49 -5.16 -41.19
CA GLU A 933 -0.34 -4.52 -40.51
C GLU A 933 -0.06 -3.06 -40.93
N LEU A 934 -0.17 -2.15 -39.95
CA LEU A 934 0.66 -0.95 -39.90
C LEU A 934 1.04 -0.65 -38.43
N THR A 935 1.69 -1.63 -37.83
CA THR A 935 2.09 -1.70 -36.43
C THR A 935 3.18 -0.66 -36.12
N CYS A 936 2.82 0.45 -35.48
CA CYS A 936 3.70 1.61 -35.33
C CYS A 936 4.56 1.57 -34.04
N THR A 937 5.32 0.48 -33.84
CA THR A 937 6.38 0.44 -32.83
C THR A 937 7.57 1.28 -33.29
N GLY A 938 7.71 2.48 -32.71
CA GLY A 938 8.68 3.49 -33.16
C GLY A 938 10.14 3.05 -33.02
N ARG A 939 10.81 2.79 -34.16
CA ARG A 939 12.25 2.45 -34.21
C ARG A 939 13.09 3.59 -33.62
N MET A 940 13.80 3.32 -32.51
CA MET A 940 14.64 4.31 -31.80
C MET A 940 15.75 4.93 -32.65
N THR A 941 16.16 4.28 -33.75
CA THR A 941 17.04 4.85 -34.77
C THR A 941 16.53 6.18 -35.35
N SER A 942 15.22 6.43 -35.34
CA SER A 942 14.61 7.70 -35.75
C SER A 942 14.77 8.84 -34.73
N MET A 943 15.05 8.51 -33.46
CA MET A 943 15.17 9.48 -32.35
C MET A 943 16.62 9.90 -32.05
N ARG A 944 17.60 9.45 -32.84
CA ARG A 944 19.04 9.75 -32.63
C ARG A 944 19.36 11.24 -32.44
N GLY A 945 18.64 12.13 -33.12
CA GLY A 945 18.81 13.59 -32.96
C GLY A 945 18.44 14.11 -31.57
N LEU A 946 17.41 13.52 -30.94
CA LEU A 946 16.96 13.87 -29.59
C LEU A 946 17.98 13.41 -28.54
N VAL A 947 18.58 12.23 -28.73
CA VAL A 947 19.65 11.69 -27.88
C VAL A 947 20.97 12.45 -28.09
N ALA A 948 21.28 12.87 -29.31
CA ALA A 948 22.52 13.59 -29.62
C ALA A 948 22.57 15.00 -29.01
N TYR A 949 21.44 15.69 -28.85
CA TYR A 949 21.39 17.06 -28.31
C TYR A 949 22.07 17.23 -26.92
N PRO A 950 21.70 16.47 -25.86
CA PRO A 950 22.39 16.55 -24.57
C PRO A 950 23.85 16.08 -24.66
N MET A 951 24.20 15.18 -25.58
CA MET A 951 25.59 14.73 -25.78
C MET A 951 26.46 15.85 -26.36
N VAL A 952 25.95 16.63 -27.32
CA VAL A 952 26.64 17.81 -27.88
C VAL A 952 26.88 18.86 -26.79
N LEU A 953 25.94 19.06 -25.87
CA LEU A 953 26.14 19.97 -24.73
C LEU A 953 27.21 19.43 -23.76
N PHE A 954 27.16 18.14 -23.42
CA PHE A 954 28.12 17.48 -22.53
C PHE A 954 29.55 17.56 -23.10
N TYR A 955 29.79 17.04 -24.31
CA TYR A 955 31.10 17.09 -24.96
C TYR A 955 31.53 18.51 -25.35
N GLY A 956 30.56 19.41 -25.62
CA GLY A 956 30.82 20.83 -25.86
C GLY A 956 31.55 21.50 -24.70
N SER A 957 31.20 21.17 -23.46
CA SER A 957 31.91 21.70 -22.27
C SER A 957 33.40 21.31 -22.25
N PHE A 958 33.73 20.03 -22.51
CA PHE A 958 35.10 19.54 -22.59
C PHE A 958 35.88 20.12 -23.79
N GLY A 959 35.23 20.29 -24.94
CA GLY A 959 35.84 20.95 -26.11
C GLY A 959 36.17 22.42 -25.86
N ILE A 960 35.26 23.16 -25.20
CA ILE A 960 35.53 24.53 -24.75
C ILE A 960 36.74 24.55 -23.82
N MET A 961 36.82 23.64 -22.84
CA MET A 961 37.98 23.55 -21.93
C MET A 961 39.30 23.28 -22.67
N ALA A 962 39.31 22.40 -23.68
CA ALA A 962 40.50 22.13 -24.49
C ALA A 962 41.01 23.38 -25.23
N ILE A 963 40.11 24.15 -25.86
CA ILE A 963 40.49 25.38 -26.58
C ILE A 963 40.99 26.45 -25.60
N PHE A 964 40.28 26.71 -24.50
CA PHE A 964 40.70 27.72 -23.53
C PHE A 964 42.00 27.34 -22.82
N SER A 965 42.26 26.04 -22.58
CA SER A 965 43.55 25.56 -22.08
C SER A 965 44.69 25.81 -23.06
N SER A 966 44.46 25.65 -24.38
CA SER A 966 45.49 25.89 -25.41
C SER A 966 46.03 27.33 -25.45
N ARG A 967 45.29 28.31 -24.91
CA ARG A 967 45.74 29.71 -24.82
C ARG A 967 46.96 29.90 -23.91
N GLY A 968 47.31 28.93 -23.07
CA GLY A 968 48.56 28.94 -22.30
C GLY A 968 49.83 28.84 -23.15
N THR A 969 49.81 28.07 -24.25
CA THR A 969 51.02 27.78 -25.04
C THR A 969 51.45 28.96 -25.92
N GLY A 970 50.52 29.83 -26.33
CA GLY A 970 50.82 31.04 -27.11
C GLY A 970 51.76 32.04 -26.41
N ASN A 971 51.81 32.03 -25.07
CA ASN A 971 52.76 32.82 -24.30
C ASN A 971 54.13 32.12 -24.15
N LEU A 972 54.17 30.79 -24.09
CA LEU A 972 55.42 30.02 -24.08
C LEU A 972 56.16 30.11 -25.43
N ALA A 973 55.42 30.09 -26.54
CA ALA A 973 55.99 30.31 -27.88
C ALA A 973 56.66 31.70 -28.02
N LYS A 974 56.16 32.72 -27.33
CA LYS A 974 56.77 34.07 -27.28
C LYS A 974 57.95 34.19 -26.29
N ALA A 975 58.12 33.24 -25.37
CA ALA A 975 59.24 33.21 -24.44
C ALA A 975 60.48 32.46 -24.98
N ALA A 976 60.33 31.75 -26.11
CA ALA A 976 61.35 30.86 -26.69
C ALA A 976 62.19 31.51 -27.81
N THR A 977 62.45 32.82 -27.75
CA THR A 977 63.26 33.54 -28.76
C THR A 977 64.44 34.28 -28.12
N PRO A 978 65.64 33.66 -28.03
CA PRO A 978 66.86 34.36 -27.65
C PRO A 978 67.38 35.26 -28.78
N MET A 979 68.08 36.32 -28.41
CA MET A 979 68.51 37.44 -29.28
C MET A 979 69.53 37.02 -30.36
N ALA A 980 69.35 37.49 -31.61
CA ALA A 980 70.43 37.95 -32.49
C ALA A 980 69.88 38.70 -33.73
N ALA A 981 70.54 39.80 -34.09
CA ALA A 981 70.38 40.61 -35.32
C ALA A 981 68.96 41.14 -35.63
#